data_AF-A0A7C5FBA9-F1
#
_entry.id   AF-A0A7C5FBA9-F1
#
_cell.length_a   1.000
_cell.length_b   1.000
_cell.length_c   1.000
_cell.angle_alpha   90.00
_cell.angle_beta   90.00
_cell.angle_gamma   90.00
#
_symmetry.space_group_name_H-M   'P 1'
#
loop_
_entity.id
_entity.type
_entity.pdbx_description
1 polymer ?
#
loop_
_entity_poly.entity_id
_entity_poly.type
_entity_poly.pdbx_seq_one_letter_code
_entity_poly.pdbx_strand_id
1 'polypeptide(L)'
;MRENKPPIAILSVSSTYLLVGESVTLFGGESYDIDGWISGYIFSFGDGSESGLISERSIVHFYEEPGNYSVKLMVVDDRNQKSFWSDSILISVAEPENNPPVARLFVKERVRTHENVLFDASESYDPEGKILSYVYDFGDGNNTGSTYNNSVYHSYEESGEYNVSLYVIDEKGLASIPVYKVINVTDMPPPQPQAPIAVLKLSATSISVNGTIEFDASNSFDPDGYIVKYFFRVAQDLEISTTDSKICYKYTKPGRYYSLLRVEDNDGLQSDWTKEIEINVRTDGIDLGEKFVLLVEEPRNESEQIFVTSLSTIAVHNGYHPFFILDDGDLDKQQLATLEGMNVSDDWTFYLFSMNTTSISKVMEHGFNVKVLPATISTLEKINGFSGNITVSSFEESLWAAPIAALEGKIVLEGKKTYHSQEEAWEYLHENGVNANYIVVANPNDNSTFEEEKYHIPSLSLVAGELAAYHRAYVLTNAPASTEQIAPASLLDTTLNARAIGIYSKIKYINTTYGPSKYLALVGSAVAVPQFLFNFEGEGDGHVSSDSAYGFIDSNMSTMDISVGRIINYNVQGASNMLARTFGYSLFEPNTTVHFTRTGDQVVNWKTHGAAISGMQITYQRHQATPCLFLCEDYIDEGYNYTYMGPSSMTLGRETIVPSLEPDAKPIFQSSAFVGYRGHGTSDSSAIGIGVYGSPYGTLYGRDFRNFTIPPQVGMFAACENGKIYGLDYGGLSVDTREMFVPNYLYSGAVAMVGSTEVSYSYPHQDFFAISGRDTGNHYWEKNNAYFAFFWDGILDHEMRYGSVGDALKWAHNRYIATHDYAINPFNLSDTLYLTDWKQVAEYVLYGDPAFVPWQPKMGNNSVDEWHNGYNEGLDKEDLNNKDLNDKDIESKGISGNVLNDGFSETRDNEILKDRLDDRMDVGNKVELDIVRIGVVKFDIVEIDVKDSVVEGIQLEMRLWLRTQKVESMTQKLN
;
A
#
# COMPACT_ATOMS: atom_id res chain seq x y z
N MET A 1 -36.53 62.11 -62.09
CA MET A 1 -36.66 61.42 -60.79
C MET A 1 -38.03 61.80 -60.24
N ARG A 2 -38.88 60.84 -59.84
CA ARG A 2 -40.18 61.17 -59.23
C ARG A 2 -39.93 61.68 -57.81
N GLU A 3 -40.60 62.77 -57.45
CA GLU A 3 -40.48 63.42 -56.14
C GLU A 3 -41.17 62.55 -55.07
N ASN A 4 -40.53 62.39 -53.91
CA ASN A 4 -41.03 61.58 -52.78
C ASN A 4 -42.25 62.26 -52.15
N LYS A 5 -43.33 61.52 -51.87
CA LYS A 5 -44.48 62.07 -51.16
C LYS A 5 -44.39 61.72 -49.68
N PRO A 6 -44.85 62.60 -48.77
CA PRO A 6 -44.81 62.30 -47.35
C PRO A 6 -45.75 61.14 -46.99
N PRO A 7 -45.36 60.25 -46.07
CA PRO A 7 -46.19 59.15 -45.62
C PRO A 7 -47.40 59.63 -44.79
N ILE A 8 -48.40 58.76 -44.59
CA ILE A 8 -49.60 59.03 -43.79
C ILE A 8 -49.58 58.18 -42.51
N ALA A 9 -49.59 58.84 -41.35
CA ALA A 9 -49.66 58.21 -40.04
C ALA A 9 -51.11 57.93 -39.62
N ILE A 10 -51.38 56.70 -39.17
CA ILE A 10 -52.66 56.28 -38.60
C ILE A 10 -52.40 55.61 -37.26
N LEU A 11 -52.93 56.22 -36.18
CA LEU A 11 -52.80 55.74 -34.81
C LEU A 11 -54.09 55.05 -34.35
N SER A 12 -53.93 53.92 -33.66
CA SER A 12 -54.97 53.34 -32.80
C SER A 12 -54.37 52.95 -31.44
N VAL A 13 -55.22 52.72 -30.44
CA VAL A 13 -54.81 52.36 -29.08
C VAL A 13 -55.60 51.17 -28.56
N SER A 14 -55.01 50.40 -27.64
CA SER A 14 -55.68 49.26 -27.02
C SER A 14 -56.84 49.68 -26.08
N SER A 15 -56.71 50.83 -25.41
CA SER A 15 -57.75 51.39 -24.53
C SER A 15 -57.67 52.92 -24.50
N THR A 16 -58.80 53.58 -24.26
CA THR A 16 -58.90 55.03 -24.01
C THR A 16 -59.23 55.36 -22.55
N TYR A 17 -59.37 54.35 -21.70
CA TYR A 17 -59.58 54.50 -20.26
C TYR A 17 -58.69 53.52 -19.50
N LEU A 18 -57.97 54.02 -18.49
CA LEU A 18 -57.04 53.26 -17.67
C LEU A 18 -57.16 53.67 -16.19
N LEU A 19 -56.74 52.80 -15.29
CA LEU A 19 -56.33 53.18 -13.94
C LEU A 19 -54.84 53.51 -13.90
N VAL A 20 -54.43 54.35 -12.94
CA VAL A 20 -53.01 54.66 -12.71
C VAL A 20 -52.19 53.37 -12.60
N GLY A 21 -51.10 53.27 -13.36
CA GLY A 21 -50.24 52.08 -13.42
C GLY A 21 -50.68 50.99 -14.41
N GLU A 22 -51.83 51.11 -15.09
CA GLU A 22 -52.18 50.22 -16.20
C GLU A 22 -51.48 50.65 -17.51
N SER A 23 -51.17 49.67 -18.38
CA SER A 23 -50.57 49.94 -19.69
C SER A 23 -51.60 50.21 -20.78
N VAL A 24 -51.27 51.12 -21.69
CA VAL A 24 -51.87 51.21 -23.03
C VAL A 24 -50.84 50.82 -24.09
N THR A 25 -51.29 50.12 -25.12
CA THR A 25 -50.51 49.88 -26.34
C THR A 25 -50.98 50.81 -27.44
N LEU A 26 -50.05 51.57 -28.02
CA LEU A 26 -50.27 52.42 -29.18
C LEU A 26 -49.83 51.66 -30.44
N PHE A 27 -50.64 51.68 -31.50
CA PHE A 27 -50.40 50.96 -32.75
C PHE A 27 -50.37 51.94 -33.94
N GLY A 28 -49.30 51.84 -34.73
CA GLY A 28 -49.13 52.56 -35.99
C GLY A 28 -49.24 51.68 -37.24
N GLY A 29 -49.64 50.41 -37.07
CA GLY A 29 -49.57 49.38 -38.12
C GLY A 29 -50.31 49.68 -39.43
N GLU A 30 -51.34 50.53 -39.36
CA GLU A 30 -52.17 50.94 -40.51
C GLU A 30 -51.59 52.14 -41.28
N SER A 31 -50.45 52.70 -40.83
CA SER A 31 -49.77 53.78 -41.53
C SER A 31 -49.12 53.29 -42.83
N TYR A 32 -49.12 54.12 -43.87
CA TYR A 32 -48.59 53.74 -45.18
C TYR A 32 -47.96 54.90 -45.94
N ASP A 33 -47.10 54.55 -46.89
CA ASP A 33 -46.55 55.44 -47.90
C ASP A 33 -47.04 54.96 -49.28
N ILE A 34 -47.43 55.91 -50.13
CA ILE A 34 -47.99 55.62 -51.45
C ILE A 34 -46.92 55.38 -52.52
N ASP A 35 -45.70 55.90 -52.33
CA ASP A 35 -44.58 55.72 -53.27
C ASP A 35 -43.31 55.10 -52.67
N GLY A 36 -43.47 54.50 -51.48
CA GLY A 36 -42.42 53.89 -50.69
C GLY A 36 -42.97 52.94 -49.62
N TRP A 37 -42.21 52.74 -48.54
CA TRP A 37 -42.65 52.03 -47.35
C TRP A 37 -42.26 52.77 -46.07
N ILE A 38 -42.98 52.52 -44.98
CA ILE A 38 -42.66 53.10 -43.68
C ILE A 38 -41.41 52.43 -43.10
N SER A 39 -40.37 53.22 -42.86
CA SER A 39 -39.11 52.81 -42.25
C SER A 39 -39.09 52.97 -40.73
N GLY A 40 -39.96 53.81 -40.14
CA GLY A 40 -40.07 53.94 -38.69
C GLY A 40 -41.25 54.78 -38.18
N TYR A 41 -41.42 54.77 -36.85
CA TYR A 41 -42.54 55.31 -36.10
C TYR A 41 -42.03 56.15 -34.92
N ILE A 42 -42.71 57.25 -34.59
CA ILE A 42 -42.46 58.07 -33.42
C ILE A 42 -43.81 58.31 -32.74
N PHE A 43 -43.99 57.78 -31.54
CA PHE A 43 -45.20 57.95 -30.74
C PHE A 43 -44.99 59.05 -29.69
N SER A 44 -45.97 59.95 -29.57
CA SER A 44 -46.05 60.92 -28.48
C SER A 44 -47.10 60.44 -27.48
N PHE A 45 -46.71 60.35 -26.20
CA PHE A 45 -47.56 59.78 -25.15
C PHE A 45 -48.46 60.81 -24.46
N GLY A 46 -48.32 62.09 -24.79
CA GLY A 46 -49.17 63.16 -24.26
C GLY A 46 -48.85 63.60 -22.82
N ASP A 47 -47.88 62.96 -22.15
CA ASP A 47 -47.35 63.33 -20.82
C ASP A 47 -46.07 64.18 -20.92
N GLY A 48 -45.67 64.56 -22.13
CA GLY A 48 -44.44 65.28 -22.43
C GLY A 48 -43.29 64.39 -22.94
N SER A 49 -43.46 63.07 -22.95
CA SER A 49 -42.50 62.11 -23.48
C SER A 49 -42.88 61.58 -24.89
N GLU A 50 -41.87 61.10 -25.62
CA GLU A 50 -42.01 60.47 -26.95
C GLU A 50 -41.10 59.23 -27.05
N SER A 51 -41.46 58.28 -27.92
CA SER A 51 -40.70 57.03 -28.10
C SER A 51 -39.34 57.20 -28.80
N GLY A 52 -39.09 58.35 -29.43
CA GLY A 52 -38.07 58.46 -30.48
C GLY A 52 -38.42 57.63 -31.72
N LEU A 53 -37.52 57.58 -32.70
CA LEU A 53 -37.72 56.81 -33.94
C LEU A 53 -37.48 55.33 -33.68
N ILE A 54 -38.54 54.53 -33.76
CA ILE A 54 -38.51 53.08 -33.59
C ILE A 54 -38.97 52.37 -34.88
N SER A 55 -38.56 51.13 -35.07
CA SER A 55 -38.95 50.33 -36.24
C SER A 55 -40.24 49.54 -36.01
N GLU A 56 -40.58 49.35 -34.74
CA GLU A 56 -41.70 48.60 -34.22
C GLU A 56 -43.00 49.38 -34.44
N ARG A 57 -44.01 48.68 -34.96
CA ARG A 57 -45.30 49.29 -35.30
C ARG A 57 -46.21 49.52 -34.10
N SER A 58 -45.77 49.15 -32.90
CA SER A 58 -46.53 49.35 -31.66
C SER A 58 -45.62 49.50 -30.46
N ILE A 59 -46.07 50.25 -29.46
CA ILE A 59 -45.34 50.46 -28.20
C ILE A 59 -46.30 50.47 -27.01
N VAL A 60 -45.82 50.01 -25.86
CA VAL A 60 -46.56 49.99 -24.58
C VAL A 60 -46.10 51.16 -23.71
N HIS A 61 -47.05 51.87 -23.09
CA HIS A 61 -46.79 53.00 -22.18
C HIS A 61 -47.66 52.91 -20.92
N PHE A 62 -47.20 53.50 -19.83
CA PHE A 62 -47.90 53.56 -18.54
C PHE A 62 -47.95 55.00 -18.04
N TYR A 63 -49.03 55.37 -17.35
CA TYR A 63 -49.18 56.68 -16.73
C TYR A 63 -49.14 56.55 -15.21
N GLU A 64 -48.23 57.28 -14.58
CA GLU A 64 -48.01 57.27 -13.12
C GLU A 64 -48.98 58.19 -12.37
N GLU A 65 -49.60 59.14 -13.06
CA GLU A 65 -50.50 60.14 -12.46
C GLU A 65 -51.87 60.13 -13.16
N PRO A 66 -52.97 60.33 -12.43
CA PRO A 66 -54.30 60.44 -13.02
C PRO A 66 -54.39 61.69 -13.90
N GLY A 67 -55.04 61.58 -15.05
CA GLY A 67 -55.10 62.67 -16.02
C GLY A 67 -55.61 62.26 -17.39
N ASN A 68 -55.79 63.23 -18.27
CA ASN A 68 -56.16 62.99 -19.67
C ASN A 68 -54.95 63.25 -20.58
N TYR A 69 -54.47 62.21 -21.25
CA TYR A 69 -53.26 62.24 -22.07
C TYR A 69 -53.61 62.14 -23.56
N SER A 70 -53.10 63.07 -24.36
CA SER A 70 -53.40 63.17 -25.80
C SER A 70 -52.27 62.55 -26.63
N VAL A 71 -52.47 61.32 -27.10
CA VAL A 71 -51.45 60.55 -27.82
C VAL A 71 -51.49 60.78 -29.33
N LYS A 72 -50.33 60.77 -29.99
CA LYS A 72 -50.17 61.01 -31.44
C LYS A 72 -49.07 60.14 -32.05
N LEU A 73 -49.13 59.90 -33.36
CA LEU A 73 -48.11 59.16 -34.11
C LEU A 73 -47.56 59.98 -35.29
N MET A 74 -46.26 59.92 -35.51
CA MET A 74 -45.59 60.36 -36.74
C MET A 74 -44.83 59.16 -37.33
N VAL A 75 -44.83 59.03 -38.65
CA VAL A 75 -44.11 57.94 -39.35
C VAL A 75 -43.07 58.50 -40.31
N VAL A 76 -42.04 57.71 -40.61
CA VAL A 76 -40.92 58.06 -41.49
C VAL A 76 -40.83 57.03 -42.59
N ASP A 77 -40.65 57.44 -43.85
CA ASP A 77 -40.55 56.53 -45.00
C ASP A 77 -39.11 56.08 -45.32
N ASP A 78 -38.95 55.23 -46.35
CA ASP A 78 -37.67 54.67 -46.81
C ASP A 78 -36.68 55.71 -47.37
N ARG A 79 -37.12 56.96 -47.52
CA ARG A 79 -36.29 58.09 -47.95
C ARG A 79 -36.14 59.15 -46.86
N ASN A 80 -36.41 58.77 -45.61
CA ASN A 80 -36.31 59.59 -44.41
C ASN A 80 -37.24 60.82 -44.38
N GLN A 81 -38.30 60.85 -45.18
CA GLN A 81 -39.31 61.90 -45.09
C GLN A 81 -40.34 61.53 -44.02
N LYS A 82 -40.68 62.51 -43.17
CA LYS A 82 -41.63 62.34 -42.07
C LYS A 82 -43.04 62.74 -42.48
N SER A 83 -44.04 62.05 -41.94
CA SER A 83 -45.45 62.47 -42.01
C SER A 83 -45.70 63.69 -41.13
N PHE A 84 -46.87 64.31 -41.27
CA PHE A 84 -47.44 65.08 -40.16
C PHE A 84 -47.87 64.13 -39.03
N TRP A 85 -48.03 64.66 -37.82
CA TRP A 85 -48.65 63.91 -36.73
C TRP A 85 -50.08 63.48 -37.11
N SER A 86 -50.47 62.28 -36.69
CA SER A 86 -51.84 61.80 -36.77
C SER A 86 -52.79 62.68 -35.95
N ASP A 87 -54.09 62.48 -36.16
CA ASP A 87 -55.09 62.95 -35.19
C ASP A 87 -54.79 62.35 -33.80
N SER A 88 -55.06 63.13 -32.76
CA SER A 88 -54.82 62.70 -31.39
C SER A 88 -55.95 61.83 -30.84
N ILE A 89 -55.59 60.80 -30.08
CA ILE A 89 -56.52 60.03 -29.27
C ILE A 89 -56.34 60.43 -27.80
N LEU A 90 -57.44 60.67 -27.08
CA LEU A 90 -57.40 61.00 -25.65
C LEU A 90 -57.50 59.72 -24.81
N ILE A 91 -56.57 59.54 -23.88
CA ILE A 91 -56.56 58.47 -22.89
C ILE A 91 -56.86 59.08 -21.53
N SER A 92 -57.90 58.62 -20.86
CA SER A 92 -58.28 59.08 -19.52
C SER A 92 -57.79 58.09 -18.47
N VAL A 93 -56.97 58.56 -17.54
CA VAL A 93 -56.37 57.77 -16.46
C VAL A 93 -56.96 58.25 -15.14
N ALA A 94 -57.56 57.35 -14.37
CA ALA A 94 -58.17 57.65 -13.08
C ALA A 94 -57.46 56.92 -11.92
N GLU A 95 -57.57 57.44 -10.70
CA GLU A 95 -57.17 56.68 -9.51
C GLU A 95 -58.16 55.55 -9.21
N PRO A 96 -57.70 54.41 -8.69
CA PRO A 96 -58.58 53.36 -8.20
C PRO A 96 -59.43 53.84 -7.01
N GLU A 97 -60.70 53.45 -6.98
CA GLU A 97 -61.63 53.74 -5.88
C GLU A 97 -61.16 53.11 -4.55
N ASN A 98 -61.39 53.78 -3.41
CA ASN A 98 -61.00 53.30 -2.09
C ASN A 98 -62.22 53.05 -1.22
N ASN A 99 -62.56 51.78 -0.97
CA ASN A 99 -63.68 51.40 -0.13
C ASN A 99 -63.24 51.30 1.34
N PRO A 100 -64.17 51.40 2.32
CA PRO A 100 -63.81 51.21 3.73
C PRO A 100 -63.31 49.78 3.99
N PRO A 101 -62.33 49.59 4.88
CA PRO A 101 -61.86 48.27 5.26
C PRO A 101 -62.93 47.48 6.04
N VAL A 102 -62.74 46.17 6.15
CA VAL A 102 -63.63 45.24 6.88
C VAL A 102 -62.92 44.73 8.13
N ALA A 103 -63.40 45.13 9.31
CA ALA A 103 -62.93 44.59 10.59
C ALA A 103 -63.49 43.18 10.83
N ARG A 104 -62.64 42.30 11.34
CA ARG A 104 -63.03 40.97 11.88
C ARG A 104 -62.34 40.77 13.21
N LEU A 105 -63.10 40.38 14.22
CA LEU A 105 -62.58 40.14 15.57
C LEU A 105 -62.87 38.70 15.99
N PHE A 106 -61.80 37.97 16.25
CA PHE A 106 -61.81 36.64 16.85
C PHE A 106 -61.30 36.75 18.27
N VAL A 107 -62.14 36.32 19.20
CA VAL A 107 -61.81 36.31 20.62
C VAL A 107 -62.58 35.19 21.31
N LYS A 108 -61.98 34.64 22.35
CA LYS A 108 -62.63 33.67 23.23
C LYS A 108 -63.78 34.36 23.98
N GLU A 109 -65.01 33.90 23.76
CA GLU A 109 -66.22 34.54 24.33
C GLU A 109 -66.52 34.10 25.78
N ARG A 110 -65.82 33.09 26.31
CA ARG A 110 -65.92 32.65 27.71
C ARG A 110 -64.55 32.54 28.32
N VAL A 111 -64.25 33.40 29.26
CA VAL A 111 -62.90 33.53 29.83
C VAL A 111 -62.98 33.58 31.34
N ARG A 112 -61.87 33.37 32.02
CA ARG A 112 -61.81 33.48 33.48
C ARG A 112 -61.23 34.82 33.91
N THR A 113 -61.54 35.26 35.11
CA THR A 113 -60.83 36.40 35.72
C THR A 113 -59.32 36.14 35.71
N HIS A 114 -58.53 37.16 35.37
CA HIS A 114 -57.07 37.12 35.17
C HIS A 114 -56.56 36.20 34.05
N GLU A 115 -57.42 35.57 33.25
CA GLU A 115 -57.00 34.88 32.04
C GLU A 115 -56.50 35.90 31.02
N ASN A 116 -55.32 35.68 30.45
CA ASN A 116 -54.78 36.54 29.41
C ASN A 116 -55.41 36.16 28.07
N VAL A 117 -56.36 36.97 27.59
CA VAL A 117 -57.19 36.68 26.43
C VAL A 117 -56.62 37.36 25.19
N LEU A 118 -56.42 36.59 24.11
CA LEU A 118 -56.01 37.13 22.82
C LEU A 118 -57.23 37.65 22.05
N PHE A 119 -57.17 38.92 21.66
CA PHE A 119 -58.08 39.58 20.75
C PHE A 119 -57.39 39.65 19.40
N ASP A 120 -57.83 38.82 18.46
CA ASP A 120 -57.20 38.63 17.16
C ASP A 120 -58.04 39.29 16.07
N ALA A 121 -57.48 40.32 15.44
CA ALA A 121 -58.04 41.00 14.29
C ALA A 121 -57.28 40.71 12.98
N SER A 122 -56.44 39.68 12.95
CA SER A 122 -55.56 39.36 11.82
C SER A 122 -56.31 39.05 10.52
N GLU A 123 -57.58 38.62 10.60
CA GLU A 123 -58.43 38.43 9.42
C GLU A 123 -59.15 39.70 8.95
N SER A 124 -58.97 40.84 9.61
CA SER A 124 -59.44 42.11 9.07
C SER A 124 -58.70 42.40 7.77
N TYR A 125 -59.39 42.92 6.77
CA TYR A 125 -58.79 43.20 5.47
C TYR A 125 -59.36 44.47 4.87
N ASP A 126 -58.56 45.10 4.02
CA ASP A 126 -59.00 46.16 3.11
C ASP A 126 -59.10 45.55 1.70
N PRO A 127 -60.21 45.71 0.96
CA PRO A 127 -60.36 45.09 -0.34
C PRO A 127 -59.43 45.67 -1.42
N GLU A 128 -58.94 46.90 -1.26
CA GLU A 128 -58.08 47.59 -2.24
C GLU A 128 -56.67 47.89 -1.72
N GLY A 129 -56.43 47.82 -0.42
CA GLY A 129 -55.16 48.21 0.19
C GLY A 129 -54.79 47.42 1.45
N LYS A 130 -54.14 48.10 2.39
CA LYS A 130 -53.78 47.53 3.70
C LYS A 130 -54.41 48.31 4.84
N ILE A 131 -54.71 47.59 5.91
CA ILE A 131 -55.08 48.20 7.19
C ILE A 131 -53.84 48.85 7.80
N LEU A 132 -53.96 50.14 8.12
CA LEU A 132 -52.93 50.93 8.78
C LEU A 132 -52.98 50.77 10.30
N SER A 133 -54.17 50.73 10.91
CA SER A 133 -54.29 50.62 12.37
C SER A 133 -55.58 49.96 12.84
N TYR A 134 -55.53 49.46 14.07
CA TYR A 134 -56.60 48.76 14.79
C TYR A 134 -56.92 49.53 16.07
N VAL A 135 -58.19 49.56 16.45
CA VAL A 135 -58.64 50.17 17.71
C VAL A 135 -59.52 49.17 18.44
N TYR A 136 -59.07 48.67 19.59
CA TYR A 136 -59.82 47.77 20.46
C TYR A 136 -60.36 48.52 21.67
N ASP A 137 -61.64 48.34 21.97
CA ASP A 137 -62.26 48.69 23.24
C ASP A 137 -62.71 47.41 23.94
N PHE A 138 -62.17 47.13 25.11
CA PHE A 138 -62.40 45.86 25.81
C PHE A 138 -63.70 45.84 26.64
N GLY A 139 -64.41 46.97 26.72
CA GLY A 139 -65.70 47.08 27.41
C GLY A 139 -65.60 47.17 28.94
N ASP A 140 -64.40 47.18 29.52
CA ASP A 140 -64.11 47.32 30.96
C ASP A 140 -63.57 48.70 31.35
N GLY A 141 -63.58 49.64 30.39
CA GLY A 141 -62.98 50.97 30.52
C GLY A 141 -61.55 51.08 29.98
N ASN A 142 -60.92 49.96 29.58
CA ASN A 142 -59.64 49.95 28.89
C ASN A 142 -59.82 49.87 27.37
N ASN A 143 -59.00 50.62 26.63
CA ASN A 143 -58.89 50.54 25.18
C ASN A 143 -57.43 50.75 24.75
N THR A 144 -57.09 50.33 23.54
CA THR A 144 -55.70 50.41 23.04
C THR A 144 -55.34 51.77 22.45
N GLY A 145 -56.33 52.64 22.19
CA GLY A 145 -56.19 53.67 21.15
C GLY A 145 -55.85 53.04 19.78
N SER A 146 -55.35 53.85 18.84
CA SER A 146 -54.85 53.33 17.56
C SER A 146 -53.53 52.58 17.75
N THR A 147 -53.51 51.31 17.36
CA THR A 147 -52.34 50.44 17.40
C THR A 147 -52.06 49.82 16.03
N TYR A 148 -50.79 49.52 15.74
CA TYR A 148 -50.38 48.80 14.54
C TYR A 148 -50.46 47.26 14.71
N ASN A 149 -50.70 46.79 15.92
CA ASN A 149 -50.79 45.35 16.20
C ASN A 149 -52.18 44.82 15.88
N ASN A 150 -52.26 43.87 14.96
CA ASN A 150 -53.48 43.16 14.59
C ASN A 150 -53.91 42.10 15.61
N SER A 151 -53.20 41.99 16.73
CA SER A 151 -53.57 41.13 17.85
C SER A 151 -53.09 41.74 19.16
N VAL A 152 -53.94 41.75 20.17
CA VAL A 152 -53.62 42.29 21.50
C VAL A 152 -54.09 41.35 22.60
N TYR A 153 -53.32 41.29 23.68
CA TYR A 153 -53.71 40.54 24.88
C TYR A 153 -54.36 41.49 25.89
N HIS A 154 -55.46 41.04 26.50
CA HIS A 154 -56.12 41.74 27.60
C HIS A 154 -56.67 40.75 28.61
N SER A 155 -56.69 41.13 29.89
CA SER A 155 -57.22 40.30 30.98
C SER A 155 -58.22 41.10 31.80
N TYR A 156 -59.33 40.46 32.17
CA TYR A 156 -60.38 41.09 32.98
C TYR A 156 -60.16 40.78 34.47
N GLU A 157 -60.18 41.80 35.31
CA GLU A 157 -59.99 41.66 36.76
C GLU A 157 -61.23 41.10 37.47
N GLU A 158 -62.43 41.49 37.02
CA GLU A 158 -63.70 41.10 37.64
C GLU A 158 -64.55 40.22 36.70
N SER A 159 -65.30 39.28 37.28
CA SER A 159 -66.26 38.47 36.52
C SER A 159 -67.43 39.34 36.05
N GLY A 160 -67.91 39.12 34.82
CA GLY A 160 -68.97 39.94 34.22
C GLY A 160 -69.10 39.69 32.72
N GLU A 161 -70.10 40.30 32.10
CA GLU A 161 -70.24 40.33 30.63
C GLU A 161 -69.68 41.66 30.10
N TYR A 162 -68.69 41.58 29.21
CA TYR A 162 -68.02 42.74 28.61
C TYR A 162 -68.30 42.80 27.12
N ASN A 163 -68.77 43.95 26.64
CA ASN A 163 -69.05 44.17 25.22
C ASN A 163 -67.85 44.82 24.55
N VAL A 164 -67.08 44.03 23.83
CA VAL A 164 -65.84 44.42 23.16
C VAL A 164 -66.16 44.94 21.78
N SER A 165 -65.47 46.00 21.35
CA SER A 165 -65.55 46.49 19.97
C SER A 165 -64.19 46.63 19.30
N LEU A 166 -64.18 46.45 17.97
CA LEU A 166 -63.04 46.67 17.11
C LEU A 166 -63.48 47.45 15.86
N TYR A 167 -62.70 48.45 15.46
CA TYR A 167 -62.70 48.95 14.09
C TYR A 167 -61.27 49.14 13.59
N VAL A 168 -61.11 49.13 12.27
CA VAL A 168 -59.81 49.23 11.58
C VAL A 168 -59.79 50.42 10.63
N ILE A 169 -58.62 51.01 10.41
CA ILE A 169 -58.42 52.19 9.55
C ILE A 169 -57.39 51.83 8.49
N ASP A 170 -57.67 52.15 7.23
CA ASP A 170 -56.77 51.92 6.10
C ASP A 170 -55.66 52.99 5.97
N GLU A 171 -54.78 52.79 5.01
CA GLU A 171 -53.68 53.72 4.72
C GLU A 171 -54.12 55.09 4.15
N LYS A 172 -55.37 55.19 3.67
CA LYS A 172 -55.97 56.44 3.15
C LYS A 172 -56.86 57.13 4.18
N GLY A 173 -56.93 56.61 5.41
CA GLY A 173 -57.64 57.19 6.55
C GLY A 173 -59.13 56.85 6.62
N LEU A 174 -59.64 55.91 5.81
CA LEU A 174 -61.01 55.41 5.89
C LEU A 174 -61.14 54.32 6.96
N ALA A 175 -62.18 54.41 7.77
CA ALA A 175 -62.44 53.50 8.88
C ALA A 175 -63.55 52.49 8.57
N SER A 176 -63.41 51.27 9.06
CA SER A 176 -64.45 50.24 9.00
C SER A 176 -65.64 50.57 9.90
N ILE A 177 -66.77 49.90 9.65
CA ILE A 177 -67.83 49.80 10.65
C ILE A 177 -67.30 48.98 11.84
N PRO A 178 -67.55 49.37 13.11
CA PRO A 178 -67.12 48.59 14.26
C PRO A 178 -67.83 47.22 14.35
N VAL A 179 -67.06 46.18 14.67
CA VAL A 179 -67.57 44.85 15.02
C VAL A 179 -67.60 44.67 16.53
N TYR A 180 -68.59 43.96 17.03
CA TYR A 180 -68.81 43.75 18.47
C TYR A 180 -68.79 42.27 18.84
N LYS A 181 -68.25 41.96 20.02
CA LYS A 181 -68.26 40.64 20.63
C LYS A 181 -68.55 40.74 22.13
N VAL A 182 -69.39 39.86 22.65
CA VAL A 182 -69.66 39.77 24.09
C VAL A 182 -68.74 38.70 24.68
N ILE A 183 -68.00 39.06 25.73
CA ILE A 183 -67.13 38.15 26.48
C ILE A 183 -67.71 37.96 27.88
N ASN A 184 -67.99 36.71 28.23
CA ASN A 184 -68.47 36.32 29.55
C ASN A 184 -67.27 35.86 30.39
N VAL A 185 -66.88 36.71 31.33
CA VAL A 185 -65.82 36.45 32.30
C VAL A 185 -66.43 35.79 33.54
N THR A 186 -65.93 34.60 33.88
CA THR A 186 -66.37 33.82 35.06
C THR A 186 -65.23 33.71 36.07
N ASP A 187 -65.55 33.52 37.35
CA ASP A 187 -64.49 33.29 38.35
C ASP A 187 -63.69 32.03 38.03
N MET A 188 -62.37 32.10 38.21
CA MET A 188 -61.48 30.96 38.03
C MET A 188 -61.69 29.91 39.15
N PRO A 189 -62.09 28.65 38.82
CA PRO A 189 -61.91 27.53 39.74
C PRO A 189 -60.40 27.19 39.84
N PRO A 190 -59.91 26.69 40.98
CA PRO A 190 -58.49 26.44 41.20
C PRO A 190 -57.89 25.51 40.11
N PRO A 191 -56.61 25.69 39.73
CA PRO A 191 -55.97 24.94 38.66
C PRO A 191 -55.96 23.43 38.94
N GLN A 192 -56.13 22.64 37.86
CA GLN A 192 -55.96 21.18 37.90
C GLN A 192 -54.49 20.82 37.65
N PRO A 193 -53.96 19.78 38.33
CA PRO A 193 -52.55 19.39 38.24
C PRO A 193 -52.15 18.96 36.81
N GLN A 194 -50.94 19.33 36.37
CA GLN A 194 -50.35 18.98 35.07
C GLN A 194 -49.37 17.81 35.19
N ALA A 195 -49.27 16.98 34.15
CA ALA A 195 -48.34 15.86 34.15
C ALA A 195 -46.88 16.33 33.88
N PRO A 196 -45.87 15.61 34.40
CA PRO A 196 -44.48 16.02 34.28
C PRO A 196 -43.86 15.64 32.92
N ILE A 197 -42.71 16.23 32.59
CA ILE A 197 -41.95 15.99 31.34
C ILE A 197 -40.61 15.31 31.66
N ALA A 198 -40.37 14.12 31.08
CA ALA A 198 -39.13 13.36 31.22
C ALA A 198 -38.07 13.76 30.17
N VAL A 199 -36.82 13.94 30.63
CA VAL A 199 -35.65 14.19 29.78
C VAL A 199 -34.50 13.29 30.22
N LEU A 200 -34.01 12.43 29.33
CA LEU A 200 -32.92 11.48 29.62
C LEU A 200 -31.66 11.81 28.81
N LYS A 201 -30.52 11.86 29.49
CA LYS A 201 -29.19 11.93 28.90
C LYS A 201 -28.33 10.78 29.41
N LEU A 202 -27.55 10.15 28.53
CA LEU A 202 -26.61 9.09 28.90
C LEU A 202 -25.16 9.61 28.84
N SER A 203 -24.29 9.08 29.69
CA SER A 203 -22.85 9.39 29.62
C SER A 203 -22.18 8.84 28.35
N ALA A 204 -22.65 7.70 27.82
CA ALA A 204 -22.19 7.09 26.59
C ALA A 204 -23.28 6.17 25.97
N THR A 205 -23.14 5.84 24.69
CA THR A 205 -24.00 4.87 23.97
C THR A 205 -23.25 3.61 23.53
N SER A 206 -21.95 3.51 23.85
CA SER A 206 -21.12 2.33 23.60
C SER A 206 -20.10 2.15 24.72
N ILE A 207 -20.03 0.96 25.33
CA ILE A 207 -19.11 0.61 26.43
C ILE A 207 -18.62 -0.85 26.32
N SER A 208 -17.58 -1.21 27.06
CA SER A 208 -17.15 -2.61 27.23
C SER A 208 -17.99 -3.34 28.29
N VAL A 209 -17.94 -4.67 28.33
CA VAL A 209 -18.48 -5.50 29.40
C VAL A 209 -17.85 -5.04 30.72
N ASN A 210 -18.63 -5.03 31.79
CA ASN A 210 -18.31 -4.39 33.08
C ASN A 210 -18.22 -2.85 33.04
N GLY A 211 -18.44 -2.21 31.89
CA GLY A 211 -18.63 -0.78 31.78
C GLY A 211 -19.90 -0.32 32.50
N THR A 212 -19.90 0.95 32.92
CA THR A 212 -21.00 1.59 33.63
C THR A 212 -21.50 2.79 32.84
N ILE A 213 -22.82 2.90 32.67
CA ILE A 213 -23.48 4.08 32.09
C ILE A 213 -24.09 4.90 33.23
N GLU A 214 -23.86 6.22 33.21
CA GLU A 214 -24.63 7.18 34.02
C GLU A 214 -25.87 7.58 33.20
N PHE A 215 -27.04 7.44 33.83
CA PHE A 215 -28.32 7.91 33.35
C PHE A 215 -28.65 9.20 34.09
N ASP A 216 -28.75 10.30 33.36
CA ASP A 216 -28.98 11.64 33.90
C ASP A 216 -30.35 12.16 33.47
N ALA A 217 -31.26 12.26 34.43
CA ALA A 217 -32.61 12.77 34.28
C ALA A 217 -32.79 14.18 34.88
N SER A 218 -31.70 14.89 35.22
CA SER A 218 -31.76 16.16 35.97
C SER A 218 -32.50 17.28 35.26
N ASN A 219 -32.72 17.16 33.94
CA ASN A 219 -33.46 18.13 33.13
C ASN A 219 -34.95 17.80 33.01
N SER A 220 -35.43 16.74 33.67
CA SER A 220 -36.87 16.46 33.77
C SER A 220 -37.52 17.47 34.71
N PHE A 221 -38.74 17.93 34.39
CA PHE A 221 -39.42 18.96 35.17
C PHE A 221 -40.94 18.80 35.12
N ASP A 222 -41.60 19.38 36.11
CA ASP A 222 -43.05 19.47 36.21
C ASP A 222 -43.45 20.96 36.07
N PRO A 223 -44.37 21.30 35.15
CA PRO A 223 -44.85 22.67 34.97
C PRO A 223 -45.53 23.31 36.20
N ASP A 224 -46.19 22.55 37.08
CA ASP A 224 -46.93 23.09 38.23
C ASP A 224 -46.55 22.47 39.58
N GLY A 225 -45.52 21.64 39.59
CA GLY A 225 -44.99 21.02 40.79
C GLY A 225 -43.50 20.69 40.72
N TYR A 226 -43.15 19.53 41.25
CA TYR A 226 -41.79 18.99 41.26
C TYR A 226 -41.83 17.46 41.14
N ILE A 227 -40.80 16.93 40.48
CA ILE A 227 -40.64 15.49 40.30
C ILE A 227 -40.36 14.81 41.65
N VAL A 228 -41.13 13.78 41.99
CA VAL A 228 -40.94 12.96 43.19
C VAL A 228 -40.31 11.61 42.91
N LYS A 229 -40.40 11.12 41.66
CA LYS A 229 -39.90 9.79 41.30
C LYS A 229 -39.44 9.67 39.85
N TYR A 230 -38.41 8.86 39.64
CA TYR A 230 -37.85 8.50 38.34
C TYR A 230 -37.94 6.99 38.12
N PHE A 231 -38.24 6.58 36.89
CA PHE A 231 -38.30 5.18 36.45
C PHE A 231 -37.38 4.99 35.24
N PHE A 232 -36.18 4.44 35.46
CA PHE A 232 -35.19 4.16 34.44
C PHE A 232 -35.31 2.72 33.96
N ARG A 233 -35.62 2.49 32.69
CA ARG A 233 -35.46 1.17 32.08
C ARG A 233 -34.06 1.06 31.50
N VAL A 234 -33.25 0.17 32.06
CA VAL A 234 -31.82 -0.01 31.68
C VAL A 234 -31.59 -1.21 30.76
N ALA A 235 -32.58 -2.12 30.67
CA ALA A 235 -32.65 -3.21 29.70
C ALA A 235 -34.12 -3.58 29.44
N GLN A 236 -34.42 -4.38 28.40
CA GLN A 236 -35.79 -4.73 27.97
C GLN A 236 -36.69 -5.20 29.13
N ASP A 237 -36.15 -5.97 30.08
CA ASP A 237 -36.90 -6.50 31.23
C ASP A 237 -36.43 -5.96 32.59
N LEU A 238 -35.67 -4.85 32.62
CA LEU A 238 -35.11 -4.30 33.86
C LEU A 238 -35.37 -2.80 34.02
N GLU A 239 -36.23 -2.48 34.98
CA GLU A 239 -36.59 -1.13 35.39
C GLU A 239 -36.12 -0.85 36.82
N ILE A 240 -35.57 0.34 37.04
CA ILE A 240 -35.09 0.84 38.33
C ILE A 240 -35.92 2.08 38.66
N SER A 241 -36.60 2.05 39.81
CA SER A 241 -37.33 3.22 40.34
C SER A 241 -36.55 3.84 41.49
N THR A 242 -36.36 5.17 41.46
CA THR A 242 -35.58 5.91 42.46
C THR A 242 -36.13 7.34 42.63
N THR A 243 -35.71 8.02 43.70
CA THR A 243 -35.90 9.47 43.90
C THR A 243 -34.71 10.29 43.39
N ASP A 244 -33.57 9.65 43.11
CA ASP A 244 -32.39 10.33 42.58
C ASP A 244 -32.54 10.58 41.09
N SER A 245 -32.25 11.80 40.64
CA SER A 245 -32.29 12.18 39.22
C SER A 245 -31.15 11.58 38.40
N LYS A 246 -30.21 10.87 39.04
CA LYS A 246 -29.08 10.19 38.40
C LYS A 246 -28.90 8.78 38.94
N ILE A 247 -28.63 7.83 38.05
CA ILE A 247 -28.22 6.48 38.44
C ILE A 247 -27.05 5.99 37.59
N CYS A 248 -26.30 5.03 38.11
CA CYS A 248 -25.29 4.29 37.37
C CYS A 248 -25.69 2.82 37.25
N TYR A 249 -25.59 2.25 36.05
CA TYR A 249 -25.85 0.82 35.84
C TYR A 249 -24.67 0.15 35.13
N LYS A 250 -24.22 -0.99 35.67
CA LYS A 250 -23.10 -1.78 35.17
C LYS A 250 -23.62 -2.94 34.32
N TYR A 251 -23.17 -3.02 33.07
CA TYR A 251 -23.56 -4.08 32.15
C TYR A 251 -22.55 -5.23 32.19
N THR A 252 -22.98 -6.43 32.60
CA THR A 252 -22.08 -7.60 32.76
C THR A 252 -22.15 -8.61 31.62
N LYS A 253 -23.05 -8.40 30.64
CA LYS A 253 -23.20 -9.27 29.46
C LYS A 253 -23.10 -8.44 28.18
N PRO A 254 -22.43 -8.92 27.13
CA PRO A 254 -22.40 -8.22 25.85
C PRO A 254 -23.78 -8.24 25.19
N GLY A 255 -24.06 -7.25 24.35
CA GLY A 255 -25.32 -7.15 23.61
C GLY A 255 -25.77 -5.72 23.35
N ARG A 256 -26.90 -5.60 22.64
CA ARG A 256 -27.60 -4.33 22.42
C ARG A 256 -28.72 -4.19 23.46
N TYR A 257 -28.75 -3.05 24.14
CA TYR A 257 -29.74 -2.72 25.15
C TYR A 257 -30.49 -1.45 24.73
N TYR A 258 -31.77 -1.36 25.10
CA TYR A 258 -32.60 -0.18 24.84
C TYR A 258 -33.01 0.44 26.17
N SER A 259 -32.79 1.75 26.30
CA SER A 259 -33.12 2.51 27.50
C SER A 259 -34.13 3.61 27.24
N LEU A 260 -34.97 3.85 28.24
CA LEU A 260 -36.06 4.83 28.28
C LEU A 260 -36.33 5.27 29.73
N LEU A 261 -36.88 6.47 29.89
CA LEU A 261 -37.18 7.11 31.17
C LEU A 261 -38.67 7.53 31.25
N ARG A 262 -39.24 7.41 32.44
CA ARG A 262 -40.52 8.02 32.85
C ARG A 262 -40.35 8.69 34.21
N VAL A 263 -41.10 9.77 34.49
CA VAL A 263 -41.08 10.48 35.78
C VAL A 263 -42.49 10.65 36.37
N GLU A 264 -42.58 10.81 37.70
CA GLU A 264 -43.81 11.05 38.48
C GLU A 264 -43.64 12.31 39.33
N ASP A 265 -44.69 13.12 39.45
CA ASP A 265 -44.71 14.38 40.21
C ASP A 265 -45.38 14.29 41.59
N ASN A 266 -45.40 15.43 42.31
CA ASN A 266 -46.01 15.54 43.64
C ASN A 266 -47.53 15.41 43.66
N ASP A 267 -48.19 15.44 42.50
CA ASP A 267 -49.63 15.26 42.36
C ASP A 267 -49.99 13.83 41.91
N GLY A 268 -48.97 12.97 41.74
CA GLY A 268 -49.09 11.56 41.40
C GLY A 268 -49.32 11.31 39.89
N LEU A 269 -49.13 12.33 39.05
CA LEU A 269 -49.21 12.18 37.60
C LEU A 269 -47.86 11.72 37.04
N GLN A 270 -47.90 11.00 35.92
CA GLN A 270 -46.71 10.43 35.28
C GLN A 270 -46.57 10.93 33.84
N SER A 271 -45.31 11.07 33.40
CA SER A 271 -44.99 11.37 32.00
C SER A 271 -45.22 10.16 31.08
N ASP A 272 -45.26 10.39 29.77
CA ASP A 272 -44.98 9.34 28.79
C ASP A 272 -43.50 8.90 28.86
N TRP A 273 -43.19 7.75 28.25
CA TRP A 273 -41.80 7.29 28.11
C TRP A 273 -41.02 8.16 27.12
N THR A 274 -39.75 8.41 27.41
CA THR A 274 -38.82 9.01 26.43
C THR A 274 -38.63 8.09 25.21
N LYS A 275 -38.11 8.66 24.11
CA LYS A 275 -37.66 7.87 22.95
C LYS A 275 -36.58 6.87 23.36
N GLU A 276 -36.61 5.68 22.78
CA GLU A 276 -35.60 4.64 23.00
C GLU A 276 -34.20 5.10 22.59
N ILE A 277 -33.22 4.85 23.45
CA ILE A 277 -31.79 5.06 23.20
C ILE A 277 -31.09 3.70 23.20
N GLU A 278 -30.37 3.38 22.12
CA GLU A 278 -29.59 2.14 22.01
C GLU A 278 -28.23 2.28 22.71
N ILE A 279 -27.88 1.28 23.51
CA ILE A 279 -26.58 1.13 24.19
C ILE A 279 -25.93 -0.17 23.70
N ASN A 280 -24.72 -0.09 23.17
CA ASN A 280 -23.95 -1.24 22.69
C ASN A 280 -22.88 -1.65 23.71
N VAL A 281 -22.97 -2.87 24.27
CA VAL A 281 -22.01 -3.42 25.23
C VAL A 281 -21.14 -4.48 24.54
N ARG A 282 -19.84 -4.18 24.38
CA ARG A 282 -18.86 -5.02 23.66
C ARG A 282 -18.00 -5.81 24.63
N THR A 283 -17.48 -6.98 24.25
CA THR A 283 -16.49 -7.71 25.08
C THR A 283 -15.19 -6.90 25.22
N ASP A 284 -14.46 -7.12 26.32
CA ASP A 284 -13.09 -6.60 26.46
C ASP A 284 -12.26 -7.15 25.30
N GLY A 285 -11.73 -6.28 24.44
CA GLY A 285 -10.89 -6.72 23.32
C GLY A 285 -9.53 -7.23 23.81
N ILE A 286 -8.90 -8.09 23.01
CA ILE A 286 -7.56 -8.61 23.23
C ILE A 286 -6.58 -7.55 22.73
N ASP A 287 -5.88 -6.93 23.67
CA ASP A 287 -4.75 -6.04 23.37
C ASP A 287 -3.46 -6.85 23.40
N LEU A 288 -2.81 -6.98 22.24
CA LEU A 288 -1.56 -7.73 22.10
C LEU A 288 -0.37 -6.98 22.70
N GLY A 289 -0.48 -5.66 22.91
CA GLY A 289 0.64 -4.80 23.30
C GLY A 289 1.64 -4.55 22.17
N GLU A 290 2.75 -3.87 22.48
CA GLU A 290 3.78 -3.52 21.48
C GLU A 290 4.79 -4.64 21.20
N LYS A 291 4.91 -5.64 22.08
CA LYS A 291 5.90 -6.73 21.97
C LYS A 291 5.26 -8.07 22.32
N PHE A 292 5.11 -8.93 21.32
CA PHE A 292 4.49 -10.23 21.50
C PHE A 292 5.11 -11.29 20.60
N VAL A 293 4.91 -12.55 21.00
CA VAL A 293 5.24 -13.76 20.22
C VAL A 293 3.94 -14.52 20.00
N LEU A 294 3.70 -14.97 18.77
CA LEU A 294 2.51 -15.73 18.41
C LEU A 294 2.89 -17.20 18.19
N LEU A 295 2.19 -18.08 18.88
CA LEU A 295 2.27 -19.53 18.72
C LEU A 295 0.90 -20.05 18.30
N VAL A 296 0.84 -20.89 17.27
CA VAL A 296 -0.41 -21.50 16.81
C VAL A 296 -0.20 -22.97 16.52
N GLU A 297 -1.19 -23.79 16.83
CA GLU A 297 -1.16 -25.18 16.37
C GLU A 297 -1.26 -25.26 14.86
N GLU A 298 -0.59 -26.27 14.33
CA GLU A 298 -0.68 -26.62 12.94
C GLU A 298 -2.14 -26.92 12.51
N PRO A 299 -2.66 -26.24 11.46
CA PRO A 299 -4.09 -26.17 11.18
C PRO A 299 -4.62 -27.42 10.47
N ARG A 300 -5.72 -28.00 10.95
CA ARG A 300 -6.25 -29.29 10.49
C ARG A 300 -7.30 -29.19 9.38
N ASN A 301 -7.76 -27.98 9.08
CA ASN A 301 -8.80 -27.70 8.12
C ASN A 301 -8.66 -26.29 7.55
N GLU A 302 -9.41 -26.00 6.48
CA GLU A 302 -9.34 -24.73 5.75
C GLU A 302 -9.64 -23.50 6.62
N SER A 303 -10.63 -23.57 7.51
CA SER A 303 -10.94 -22.47 8.43
C SER A 303 -9.77 -22.17 9.38
N GLU A 304 -9.08 -23.20 9.88
CA GLU A 304 -7.87 -23.03 10.69
C GLU A 304 -6.69 -22.49 9.86
N GLN A 305 -6.58 -22.85 8.57
CA GLN A 305 -5.57 -22.27 7.68
C GLN A 305 -5.81 -20.77 7.44
N ILE A 306 -7.06 -20.35 7.23
CA ILE A 306 -7.44 -18.93 7.13
C ILE A 306 -7.11 -18.20 8.45
N PHE A 307 -7.38 -18.84 9.59
CA PHE A 307 -7.01 -18.30 10.91
C PHE A 307 -5.49 -18.08 11.04
N VAL A 308 -4.68 -19.06 10.62
CA VAL A 308 -3.21 -18.96 10.58
C VAL A 308 -2.77 -17.81 9.68
N THR A 309 -3.31 -17.68 8.46
CA THR A 309 -3.01 -16.55 7.57
C THR A 309 -3.31 -15.20 8.24
N SER A 310 -4.41 -15.10 8.99
CA SER A 310 -4.71 -13.89 9.74
C SER A 310 -3.73 -13.61 10.88
N LEU A 311 -3.22 -14.65 11.57
CA LEU A 311 -2.18 -14.45 12.58
C LEU A 311 -0.88 -13.98 11.94
N SER A 312 -0.55 -14.47 10.74
CA SER A 312 0.61 -14.00 9.98
C SER A 312 0.52 -12.50 9.64
N THR A 313 -0.67 -11.99 9.29
CA THR A 313 -0.84 -10.54 9.05
C THR A 313 -0.76 -9.73 10.35
N ILE A 314 -1.23 -10.29 11.47
CA ILE A 314 -1.10 -9.70 12.80
C ILE A 314 0.38 -9.66 13.23
N ALA A 315 1.15 -10.71 12.94
CA ALA A 315 2.57 -10.81 13.28
C ALA A 315 3.43 -9.75 12.59
N VAL A 316 2.99 -9.21 11.45
CA VAL A 316 3.71 -8.14 10.72
C VAL A 316 3.11 -6.74 10.94
N HIS A 317 2.06 -6.64 11.77
CA HIS A 317 1.37 -5.37 11.99
C HIS A 317 2.20 -4.44 12.90
N ASN A 318 2.54 -3.24 12.42
CA ASN A 318 3.40 -2.25 13.10
C ASN A 318 4.82 -2.72 13.42
N GLY A 319 5.34 -3.69 12.66
CA GLY A 319 6.66 -4.27 12.87
C GLY A 319 6.61 -5.79 12.79
N TYR A 320 7.76 -6.44 12.93
CA TYR A 320 7.80 -7.90 12.94
C TYR A 320 7.73 -8.45 14.37
N HIS A 321 6.83 -9.40 14.58
CA HIS A 321 6.66 -10.17 15.79
C HIS A 321 6.84 -11.67 15.49
N PRO A 322 7.67 -12.41 16.23
CA PRO A 322 7.93 -13.82 15.94
C PRO A 322 6.64 -14.65 15.93
N PHE A 323 6.50 -15.43 14.86
CA PHE A 323 5.35 -16.31 14.63
C PHE A 323 5.82 -17.75 14.41
N PHE A 324 5.27 -18.68 15.18
CA PHE A 324 5.63 -20.09 15.09
C PHE A 324 4.38 -20.95 14.96
N ILE A 325 4.45 -21.90 14.03
CA ILE A 325 3.47 -22.96 13.87
C ILE A 325 4.01 -24.22 14.57
N LEU A 326 3.20 -24.83 15.42
CA LEU A 326 3.56 -25.97 16.26
C LEU A 326 3.02 -27.27 15.66
N ASP A 327 3.91 -28.21 15.34
CA ASP A 327 3.56 -29.59 15.02
C ASP A 327 3.41 -30.40 16.32
N ASP A 328 2.46 -31.35 16.35
CA ASP A 328 2.12 -32.20 17.50
C ASP A 328 1.89 -31.43 18.84
N GLY A 329 1.59 -30.13 18.73
CA GLY A 329 1.34 -29.24 19.85
C GLY A 329 2.57 -28.82 20.67
N ASP A 330 3.78 -28.90 20.12
CA ASP A 330 5.01 -28.52 20.84
C ASP A 330 5.95 -27.62 20.03
N LEU A 331 6.87 -26.94 20.73
CA LEU A 331 8.02 -26.32 20.10
C LEU A 331 9.10 -27.38 19.86
N ASP A 332 9.60 -27.48 18.63
CA ASP A 332 10.76 -28.31 18.38
C ASP A 332 12.05 -27.67 18.95
N LYS A 333 13.12 -28.45 19.01
CA LYS A 333 14.41 -27.98 19.53
C LYS A 333 14.99 -26.78 18.77
N GLN A 334 14.67 -26.63 17.49
CA GLN A 334 15.20 -25.55 16.66
C GLN A 334 14.42 -24.25 16.86
N GLN A 335 13.10 -24.33 17.01
CA GLN A 335 12.25 -23.21 17.40
C GLN A 335 12.56 -22.74 18.83
N LEU A 336 12.80 -23.67 19.76
CA LEU A 336 13.28 -23.32 21.11
C LEU A 336 14.60 -22.57 21.05
N ALA A 337 15.57 -23.09 20.31
CA ALA A 337 16.84 -22.40 20.15
C ALA A 337 16.72 -21.04 19.43
N THR A 338 15.78 -20.91 18.50
CA THR A 338 15.43 -19.61 17.88
C THR A 338 14.97 -18.63 18.94
N LEU A 339 14.01 -19.02 19.78
CA LEU A 339 13.46 -18.18 20.84
C LEU A 339 14.53 -17.80 21.88
N GLU A 340 15.38 -18.74 22.28
CA GLU A 340 16.48 -18.50 23.22
C GLU A 340 17.58 -17.59 22.64
N GLY A 341 17.81 -17.67 21.32
CA GLY A 341 18.79 -16.84 20.62
C GLY A 341 18.29 -15.44 20.27
N MET A 342 16.98 -15.26 20.16
CA MET A 342 16.36 -13.95 20.05
C MET A 342 16.37 -13.27 21.44
N ASN A 343 16.66 -11.97 21.49
CA ASN A 343 16.59 -11.13 22.69
C ASN A 343 15.13 -10.83 23.08
N VAL A 344 14.33 -11.89 23.24
CA VAL A 344 12.94 -11.84 23.70
C VAL A 344 12.99 -11.84 25.21
N SER A 345 13.01 -10.65 25.81
CA SER A 345 13.06 -10.46 27.26
C SER A 345 11.71 -10.74 27.95
N ASP A 346 11.73 -10.81 29.29
CA ASP A 346 10.55 -11.09 30.13
C ASP A 346 9.36 -10.12 29.95
N ASP A 347 9.54 -8.98 29.28
CA ASP A 347 8.48 -8.01 28.95
C ASP A 347 7.65 -8.38 27.71
N TRP A 348 8.07 -9.37 26.91
CA TRP A 348 7.31 -9.87 25.78
C TRP A 348 6.16 -10.77 26.24
N THR A 349 5.00 -10.63 25.60
CA THR A 349 3.87 -11.52 25.87
C THR A 349 3.79 -12.64 24.84
N PHE A 350 3.83 -13.89 25.30
CA PHE A 350 3.61 -15.06 24.46
C PHE A 350 2.11 -15.36 24.38
N TYR A 351 1.56 -15.41 23.17
CA TYR A 351 0.18 -15.80 22.91
C TYR A 351 0.15 -17.17 22.23
N LEU A 352 -0.46 -18.15 22.87
CA LEU A 352 -0.70 -19.47 22.29
C LEU A 352 -2.16 -19.60 21.88
N PHE A 353 -2.39 -19.75 20.58
CA PHE A 353 -3.70 -20.06 20.02
C PHE A 353 -3.87 -21.56 19.92
N SER A 354 -4.58 -22.14 20.89
CA SER A 354 -4.81 -23.58 20.99
C SER A 354 -6.09 -23.89 21.76
N MET A 355 -6.76 -24.97 21.37
CA MET A 355 -7.85 -25.59 22.14
C MET A 355 -7.44 -26.93 22.76
N ASN A 356 -6.19 -27.35 22.55
CA ASN A 356 -5.66 -28.63 23.00
C ASN A 356 -4.89 -28.46 24.32
N THR A 357 -5.42 -29.06 25.38
CA THR A 357 -4.77 -29.07 26.70
C THR A 357 -3.39 -29.70 26.71
N THR A 358 -3.11 -30.63 25.78
CA THR A 358 -1.79 -31.26 25.64
C THR A 358 -0.76 -30.23 25.20
N SER A 359 -1.06 -29.46 24.16
CA SER A 359 -0.14 -28.47 23.61
C SER A 359 0.15 -27.34 24.59
N ILE A 360 -0.90 -26.90 25.29
CA ILE A 360 -0.76 -25.92 26.38
C ILE A 360 0.23 -26.42 27.43
N SER A 361 0.10 -27.68 27.84
CA SER A 361 0.99 -28.26 28.85
C SER A 361 2.44 -28.33 28.34
N LYS A 362 2.65 -28.82 27.12
CA LYS A 362 3.97 -28.94 26.50
C LYS A 362 4.69 -27.59 26.35
N VAL A 363 4.02 -26.57 25.82
CA VAL A 363 4.62 -25.23 25.69
C VAL A 363 4.93 -24.62 27.07
N MET A 364 4.05 -24.82 28.07
CA MET A 364 4.29 -24.34 29.44
C MET A 364 5.45 -25.07 30.14
N GLU A 365 5.77 -26.33 29.77
CA GLU A 365 6.92 -27.08 30.30
C GLU A 365 8.26 -26.42 29.97
N HIS A 366 8.33 -25.63 28.88
CA HIS A 366 9.51 -24.84 28.53
C HIS A 366 9.68 -23.56 29.35
N GLY A 367 8.78 -23.27 30.29
CA GLY A 367 8.91 -22.15 31.24
C GLY A 367 8.46 -20.79 30.68
N PHE A 368 7.90 -20.74 29.47
CA PHE A 368 7.33 -19.52 28.90
C PHE A 368 6.05 -19.11 29.64
N ASN A 369 5.90 -17.81 29.94
CA ASN A 369 4.67 -17.25 30.50
C ASN A 369 3.67 -16.96 29.37
N VAL A 370 2.86 -17.96 29.03
CA VAL A 370 1.98 -17.92 27.85
C VAL A 370 0.54 -17.57 28.21
N LYS A 371 -0.02 -16.58 27.51
CA LYS A 371 -1.46 -16.32 27.47
C LYS A 371 -2.11 -17.24 26.43
N VAL A 372 -2.95 -18.16 26.91
CA VAL A 372 -3.65 -19.11 26.04
C VAL A 372 -4.98 -18.53 25.57
N LEU A 373 -5.21 -18.59 24.26
CA LEU A 373 -6.43 -18.14 23.60
C LEU A 373 -7.00 -19.25 22.70
N PRO A 374 -8.32 -19.33 22.49
CA PRO A 374 -8.91 -20.25 21.53
C PRO A 374 -8.45 -19.92 20.10
N ALA A 375 -8.04 -20.91 19.32
CA ALA A 375 -7.80 -20.76 17.89
C ALA A 375 -9.14 -20.73 17.12
N THR A 376 -9.87 -19.62 17.20
CA THR A 376 -11.18 -19.46 16.55
C THR A 376 -11.32 -18.09 15.90
N ILE A 377 -12.13 -17.97 14.85
CA ILE A 377 -12.48 -16.69 14.21
C ILE A 377 -12.99 -15.67 15.24
N SER A 378 -13.82 -16.11 16.20
CA SER A 378 -14.33 -15.25 17.27
C SER A 378 -13.25 -14.65 18.18
N THR A 379 -12.07 -15.26 18.22
CA THR A 379 -10.90 -14.74 18.94
C THR A 379 -10.23 -13.63 18.13
N LEU A 380 -10.06 -13.81 16.82
CA LEU A 380 -9.51 -12.78 15.92
C LEU A 380 -10.36 -11.50 15.96
N GLU A 381 -11.69 -11.63 15.93
CA GLU A 381 -12.61 -10.48 16.00
C GLU A 381 -12.49 -9.65 17.29
N LYS A 382 -11.90 -10.23 18.34
CA LYS A 382 -11.66 -9.53 19.61
C LYS A 382 -10.30 -8.82 19.64
N ILE A 383 -9.38 -9.11 18.72
CA ILE A 383 -8.06 -8.48 18.69
C ILE A 383 -8.20 -7.01 18.29
N ASN A 384 -7.74 -6.12 19.16
CA ASN A 384 -7.79 -4.68 18.97
C ASN A 384 -6.65 -4.18 18.07
N GLY A 385 -6.77 -2.94 17.58
CA GLY A 385 -5.70 -2.27 16.82
C GLY A 385 -5.87 -2.34 15.30
N PHE A 386 -6.87 -3.07 14.80
CA PHE A 386 -7.13 -3.23 13.37
C PHE A 386 -8.34 -2.40 12.90
N SER A 387 -8.27 -1.89 11.68
CA SER A 387 -9.25 -0.97 11.08
C SER A 387 -10.53 -1.66 10.59
N GLY A 388 -10.53 -2.99 10.54
CA GLY A 388 -11.64 -3.81 10.09
C GLY A 388 -11.19 -5.22 9.69
N ASN A 389 -11.98 -5.86 8.83
CA ASN A 389 -11.66 -7.18 8.29
C ASN A 389 -11.75 -7.21 6.75
N ILE A 390 -11.02 -8.17 6.17
CA ILE A 390 -11.15 -8.63 4.80
C ILE A 390 -11.73 -10.03 4.88
N THR A 391 -12.84 -10.27 4.18
CA THR A 391 -13.52 -11.56 4.18
C THR A 391 -13.12 -12.39 2.96
N VAL A 392 -12.75 -13.64 3.19
CA VAL A 392 -12.32 -14.63 2.18
C VAL A 392 -13.11 -15.92 2.34
N SER A 393 -13.29 -16.69 1.27
CA SER A 393 -14.09 -17.92 1.30
C SER A 393 -13.28 -19.21 1.15
N SER A 394 -11.96 -19.11 1.00
CA SER A 394 -11.04 -20.25 0.94
C SER A 394 -9.65 -19.87 1.46
N PHE A 395 -8.83 -20.88 1.75
CA PHE A 395 -7.44 -20.65 2.15
C PHE A 395 -6.62 -20.03 1.03
N GLU A 396 -6.81 -20.48 -0.22
CA GLU A 396 -6.18 -19.87 -1.39
C GLU A 396 -6.40 -18.35 -1.43
N GLU A 397 -7.63 -17.92 -1.18
CA GLU A 397 -8.00 -16.50 -1.18
C GLU A 397 -7.35 -15.73 -0.04
N SER A 398 -7.18 -16.37 1.12
CA SER A 398 -6.49 -15.76 2.25
C SER A 398 -5.05 -15.37 1.90
N LEU A 399 -4.37 -16.13 1.03
CA LEU A 399 -2.96 -15.90 0.69
C LEU A 399 -2.77 -14.58 -0.06
N TRP A 400 -3.56 -14.31 -1.10
CA TRP A 400 -3.48 -13.03 -1.81
C TRP A 400 -4.20 -11.88 -1.09
N ALA A 401 -5.04 -12.16 -0.09
CA ALA A 401 -5.62 -11.14 0.79
C ALA A 401 -4.66 -10.68 1.91
N ALA A 402 -3.73 -11.53 2.34
CA ALA A 402 -2.74 -11.23 3.37
C ALA A 402 -1.93 -9.92 3.15
N PRO A 403 -1.32 -9.66 1.98
CA PRO A 403 -0.61 -8.40 1.71
C PRO A 403 -1.51 -7.17 1.81
N ILE A 404 -2.78 -7.29 1.41
CA ILE A 404 -3.77 -6.21 1.49
C ILE A 404 -4.16 -5.97 2.96
N ALA A 405 -4.39 -7.03 3.72
CA ALA A 405 -4.68 -6.94 5.14
C ALA A 405 -3.53 -6.26 5.91
N ALA A 406 -2.28 -6.58 5.58
CA ALA A 406 -1.11 -5.91 6.14
C ALA A 406 -1.02 -4.43 5.74
N LEU A 407 -1.32 -4.10 4.47
CA LEU A 407 -1.34 -2.72 3.97
C LEU A 407 -2.36 -1.84 4.70
N GLU A 408 -3.55 -2.37 4.96
CA GLU A 408 -4.68 -1.62 5.55
C GLU A 408 -4.79 -1.72 7.08
N GLY A 409 -3.95 -2.56 7.69
CA GLY A 409 -4.09 -2.90 9.10
C GLY A 409 -5.45 -3.57 9.39
N LYS A 410 -5.81 -4.58 8.61
CA LYS A 410 -7.04 -5.38 8.75
C LYS A 410 -6.75 -6.84 9.11
N ILE A 411 -7.78 -7.53 9.58
CA ILE A 411 -7.76 -8.96 9.92
C ILE A 411 -8.40 -9.76 8.78
N VAL A 412 -7.88 -10.93 8.44
CA VAL A 412 -8.48 -11.81 7.43
C VAL A 412 -9.45 -12.77 8.11
N LEU A 413 -10.70 -12.83 7.66
CA LEU A 413 -11.73 -13.69 8.25
C LEU A 413 -12.45 -14.53 7.19
N GLU A 414 -12.95 -15.70 7.58
CA GLU A 414 -13.79 -16.52 6.72
C GLU A 414 -15.16 -15.87 6.48
N GLY A 415 -15.63 -15.85 5.23
CA GLY A 415 -16.90 -15.25 4.85
C GLY A 415 -17.08 -15.05 3.35
N LYS A 416 -17.95 -14.10 2.98
CA LYS A 416 -18.16 -13.73 1.57
C LYS A 416 -16.94 -13.00 1.03
N LYS A 417 -16.41 -13.43 -0.11
CA LYS A 417 -15.25 -12.82 -0.76
C LYS A 417 -15.36 -11.29 -0.87
N THR A 418 -14.30 -10.60 -0.42
CA THR A 418 -14.09 -9.15 -0.64
C THR A 418 -13.53 -8.90 -2.04
N TYR A 419 -12.56 -9.72 -2.47
CA TYR A 419 -12.00 -9.71 -3.82
C TYR A 419 -12.35 -11.03 -4.51
N HIS A 420 -12.66 -11.01 -5.79
CA HIS A 420 -13.15 -12.15 -6.56
C HIS A 420 -12.05 -12.93 -7.29
N SER A 421 -10.84 -12.37 -7.44
CA SER A 421 -9.66 -13.03 -8.01
C SER A 421 -8.34 -12.48 -7.48
N GLN A 422 -7.24 -13.19 -7.72
CA GLN A 422 -5.88 -12.69 -7.46
C GLN A 422 -5.55 -11.45 -8.31
N GLU A 423 -6.03 -11.38 -9.56
CA GLU A 423 -5.87 -10.19 -10.41
C GLU A 423 -6.55 -8.95 -9.81
N GLU A 424 -7.72 -9.09 -9.19
CA GLU A 424 -8.40 -7.98 -8.50
C GLU A 424 -7.61 -7.55 -7.26
N ALA A 425 -7.03 -8.50 -6.51
CA ALA A 425 -6.15 -8.21 -5.39
C ALA A 425 -4.86 -7.48 -5.85
N TRP A 426 -4.28 -7.89 -6.98
CA TRP A 426 -3.11 -7.26 -7.60
C TRP A 426 -3.39 -5.84 -8.09
N GLU A 427 -4.54 -5.61 -8.73
CA GLU A 427 -5.01 -4.28 -9.12
C GLU A 427 -5.18 -3.39 -7.89
N TYR A 428 -5.78 -3.91 -6.82
CA TYR A 428 -5.94 -3.17 -5.58
C TYR A 428 -4.60 -2.73 -4.97
N LEU A 429 -3.62 -3.64 -4.89
CA LEU A 429 -2.26 -3.31 -4.44
C LEU A 429 -1.63 -2.22 -5.31
N HIS A 430 -1.77 -2.35 -6.64
CA HIS A 430 -1.24 -1.39 -7.60
C HIS A 430 -1.85 0.01 -7.43
N GLU A 431 -3.17 0.10 -7.34
CA GLU A 431 -3.91 1.35 -7.16
C GLU A 431 -3.57 2.04 -5.82
N ASN A 432 -3.15 1.27 -4.82
CA ASN A 432 -2.69 1.77 -3.52
C ASN A 432 -1.17 1.97 -3.43
N GLY A 433 -0.47 2.03 -4.58
CA GLY A 433 0.94 2.40 -4.66
C GLY A 433 1.92 1.28 -4.29
N VAL A 434 1.47 0.03 -4.25
CA VAL A 434 2.34 -1.14 -4.09
C VAL A 434 2.70 -1.65 -5.47
N ASN A 435 3.97 -1.48 -5.87
CA ASN A 435 4.48 -2.04 -7.14
C ASN A 435 4.66 -3.56 -7.03
N ALA A 436 4.65 -4.26 -8.16
CA ALA A 436 4.92 -5.71 -8.23
C ALA A 436 6.40 -6.08 -7.98
N ASN A 437 7.10 -5.31 -7.14
CA ASN A 437 8.51 -5.46 -6.80
C ASN A 437 8.83 -6.84 -6.19
N TYR A 438 7.85 -7.45 -5.51
CA TYR A 438 7.97 -8.77 -4.89
C TYR A 438 6.78 -9.65 -5.27
N ILE A 439 7.06 -10.85 -5.79
CA ILE A 439 6.06 -11.88 -6.10
C ILE A 439 6.27 -13.10 -5.21
N VAL A 440 5.19 -13.64 -4.66
CA VAL A 440 5.16 -14.92 -3.93
C VAL A 440 4.35 -15.91 -4.75
N VAL A 441 4.95 -17.06 -5.07
CA VAL A 441 4.26 -18.18 -5.75
C VAL A 441 4.04 -19.29 -4.74
N ALA A 442 2.79 -19.71 -4.59
CA ALA A 442 2.41 -20.76 -3.65
C ALA A 442 1.36 -21.69 -4.27
N ASN A 443 1.33 -22.94 -3.80
CA ASN A 443 0.29 -23.89 -4.17
C ASN A 443 -0.59 -24.18 -2.94
N PRO A 444 -1.79 -23.60 -2.84
CA PRO A 444 -2.65 -23.76 -1.66
C PRO A 444 -3.18 -25.20 -1.49
N ASN A 445 -3.03 -26.04 -2.52
CA ASN A 445 -3.46 -27.44 -2.53
C ASN A 445 -2.28 -28.41 -2.42
N ASP A 446 -1.15 -27.98 -1.84
CA ASP A 446 0.03 -28.82 -1.65
C ASP A 446 -0.21 -29.89 -0.58
N ASN A 447 -0.94 -30.94 -0.94
CA ASN A 447 -1.24 -32.08 -0.07
C ASN A 447 -0.19 -33.20 -0.18
N SER A 448 0.96 -32.93 -0.80
CA SER A 448 1.94 -33.96 -1.10
C SER A 448 2.54 -34.50 0.19
N THR A 449 2.45 -35.81 0.38
CA THR A 449 3.12 -36.50 1.48
C THR A 449 4.00 -37.59 0.92
N PHE A 450 5.25 -37.57 1.39
CA PHE A 450 6.22 -38.60 1.05
C PHE A 450 5.77 -39.90 1.73
N GLU A 451 5.82 -41.02 1.01
CA GLU A 451 5.17 -42.30 1.35
C GLU A 451 5.60 -42.93 2.69
N GLU A 452 6.54 -42.35 3.45
CA GLU A 452 7.09 -42.95 4.67
C GLU A 452 6.95 -42.16 5.99
N GLU A 453 6.41 -40.93 6.04
CA GLU A 453 6.39 -40.18 7.32
C GLU A 453 5.07 -39.48 7.68
N LYS A 454 4.84 -39.44 9.00
CA LYS A 454 3.72 -38.80 9.72
C LYS A 454 3.66 -37.27 9.60
N TYR A 455 4.55 -36.64 8.85
CA TYR A 455 4.58 -35.20 8.64
C TYR A 455 3.58 -34.84 7.55
N HIS A 456 2.33 -34.72 7.96
CA HIS A 456 1.20 -34.54 7.08
C HIS A 456 0.54 -33.24 7.47
N ILE A 457 0.94 -32.14 6.82
CA ILE A 457 0.04 -31.01 6.64
C ILE A 457 0.12 -30.47 5.22
N PRO A 458 -1.04 -30.28 4.56
CA PRO A 458 -1.16 -29.85 3.19
C PRO A 458 -0.75 -28.37 2.92
N SER A 459 0.24 -27.81 3.62
CA SER A 459 0.19 -26.37 3.91
C SER A 459 1.54 -25.67 4.10
N LEU A 460 2.59 -26.05 3.38
CA LEU A 460 3.79 -25.19 3.27
C LEU A 460 3.44 -23.79 2.75
N SER A 461 2.36 -23.68 1.98
CA SER A 461 1.79 -22.40 1.56
C SER A 461 1.27 -21.53 2.71
N LEU A 462 1.15 -22.02 3.96
CA LEU A 462 0.76 -21.19 5.12
C LEU A 462 1.73 -20.04 5.34
N VAL A 463 3.03 -20.34 5.23
CA VAL A 463 4.07 -19.33 5.44
C VAL A 463 4.13 -18.33 4.28
N ALA A 464 3.49 -18.63 3.14
CA ALA A 464 3.36 -17.68 2.03
C ALA A 464 2.53 -16.45 2.45
N GLY A 465 1.54 -16.63 3.34
CA GLY A 465 0.74 -15.52 3.87
C GLY A 465 1.60 -14.54 4.68
N GLU A 466 2.48 -15.04 5.55
CA GLU A 466 3.43 -14.23 6.32
C GLU A 466 4.43 -13.50 5.42
N LEU A 467 5.05 -14.24 4.48
CA LEU A 467 5.99 -13.67 3.51
C LEU A 467 5.35 -12.57 2.66
N ALA A 468 4.12 -12.81 2.18
CA ALA A 468 3.39 -11.84 1.39
C ALA A 468 2.95 -10.62 2.20
N ALA A 469 2.50 -10.83 3.44
CA ALA A 469 2.15 -9.75 4.35
C ALA A 469 3.35 -8.85 4.68
N TYR A 470 4.51 -9.44 4.95
CA TYR A 470 5.74 -8.73 5.29
C TYR A 470 6.24 -7.85 4.12
N HIS A 471 6.34 -8.43 2.92
CA HIS A 471 6.85 -7.72 1.73
C HIS A 471 5.78 -6.92 0.97
N ARG A 472 4.50 -6.99 1.38
CA ARG A 472 3.35 -6.49 0.62
C ARG A 472 3.35 -7.04 -0.82
N ALA A 473 3.58 -8.34 -0.94
CA ALA A 473 3.86 -8.99 -2.22
C ALA A 473 2.60 -9.29 -3.04
N TYR A 474 2.79 -9.43 -4.35
CA TYR A 474 1.79 -10.01 -5.24
C TYR A 474 1.83 -11.53 -5.08
N VAL A 475 0.69 -12.15 -4.79
CA VAL A 475 0.64 -13.60 -4.57
C VAL A 475 0.02 -14.29 -5.78
N LEU A 476 0.73 -15.26 -6.34
CA LEU A 476 0.31 -16.10 -7.45
C LEU A 476 0.01 -17.52 -6.96
N THR A 477 -1.24 -17.93 -7.13
CA THR A 477 -1.71 -19.29 -6.85
C THR A 477 -2.31 -19.92 -8.11
N ASN A 478 -2.27 -21.26 -8.17
CA ASN A 478 -2.98 -22.08 -9.15
C ASN A 478 -2.82 -21.63 -10.63
N ALA A 479 -1.60 -21.26 -11.02
CA ALA A 479 -1.30 -20.92 -12.41
C ALA A 479 -1.60 -22.12 -13.33
N PRO A 480 -2.37 -21.94 -14.42
CA PRO A 480 -2.74 -23.04 -15.30
C PRO A 480 -1.52 -23.56 -16.04
N ALA A 481 -1.42 -24.88 -16.20
CA ALA A 481 -0.36 -25.49 -17.00
C ALA A 481 -0.42 -24.99 -18.46
N SER A 482 0.75 -24.75 -19.05
CA SER A 482 0.91 -24.28 -20.42
C SER A 482 1.95 -25.14 -21.14
N THR A 483 1.64 -25.55 -22.37
CA THR A 483 2.59 -26.25 -23.25
C THR A 483 3.18 -25.32 -24.30
N GLU A 484 3.20 -24.01 -24.02
CA GLU A 484 3.83 -23.03 -24.89
C GLU A 484 5.32 -23.35 -25.05
N GLN A 485 5.79 -23.43 -26.29
CA GLN A 485 7.20 -23.70 -26.58
C GLN A 485 8.01 -22.43 -26.36
N ILE A 486 8.58 -22.28 -25.16
CA ILE A 486 9.38 -21.11 -24.78
C ILE A 486 10.89 -21.29 -25.01
N ALA A 487 11.38 -22.53 -25.22
CA ALA A 487 12.77 -22.82 -25.56
C ALA A 487 12.84 -23.88 -26.68
N PRO A 488 14.01 -24.18 -27.28
CA PRO A 488 14.13 -25.31 -28.21
C PRO A 488 13.77 -26.65 -27.56
N ALA A 489 13.07 -27.52 -28.30
CA ALA A 489 12.60 -28.82 -27.79
C ALA A 489 13.72 -29.79 -27.39
N SER A 490 14.94 -29.58 -27.89
CA SER A 490 16.13 -30.33 -27.46
C SER A 490 16.54 -30.00 -26.02
N LEU A 491 16.21 -28.81 -25.53
CA LEU A 491 16.60 -28.29 -24.22
C LEU A 491 15.46 -28.34 -23.21
N LEU A 492 14.21 -28.13 -23.64
CA LEU A 492 13.04 -28.06 -22.76
C LEU A 492 11.88 -28.89 -23.31
N ASP A 493 11.51 -29.95 -22.58
CA ASP A 493 10.27 -30.69 -22.81
C ASP A 493 9.10 -29.91 -22.18
N THR A 494 8.18 -29.42 -23.02
CA THR A 494 7.03 -28.62 -22.59
C THR A 494 5.94 -29.42 -21.87
N THR A 495 5.88 -30.74 -22.06
CA THR A 495 4.95 -31.60 -21.32
C THR A 495 5.45 -31.82 -19.91
N LEU A 496 6.74 -32.12 -19.76
CA LEU A 496 7.39 -32.26 -18.45
C LEU A 496 7.33 -30.95 -17.65
N ASN A 497 7.49 -29.81 -18.34
CA ASN A 497 7.52 -28.48 -17.72
C ASN A 497 6.19 -27.72 -17.74
N ALA A 498 5.06 -28.37 -18.07
CA ALA A 498 3.82 -27.65 -18.38
C ALA A 498 3.36 -26.71 -17.24
N ARG A 499 3.46 -27.16 -15.99
CA ARG A 499 3.15 -26.32 -14.82
C ARG A 499 4.16 -25.19 -14.62
N ALA A 500 5.46 -25.46 -14.83
CA ALA A 500 6.50 -24.46 -14.67
C ALA A 500 6.34 -23.32 -15.68
N ILE A 501 6.06 -23.67 -16.94
CA ILE A 501 5.76 -22.72 -18.02
C ILE A 501 4.52 -21.89 -17.67
N GLY A 502 3.46 -22.52 -17.15
CA GLY A 502 2.25 -21.83 -16.71
C GLY A 502 2.50 -20.73 -15.66
N ILE A 503 3.29 -21.06 -14.64
CA ILE A 503 3.74 -20.12 -13.60
C ILE A 503 4.57 -19.00 -14.22
N TYR A 504 5.56 -19.35 -15.04
CA TYR A 504 6.44 -18.40 -15.71
C TYR A 504 5.68 -17.39 -16.58
N SER A 505 4.71 -17.84 -17.39
CA SER A 505 3.86 -16.96 -18.20
C SER A 505 3.06 -15.97 -17.33
N LYS A 506 2.59 -16.40 -16.16
CA LYS A 506 1.89 -15.51 -15.22
C LYS A 506 2.81 -14.52 -14.52
N ILE A 507 4.02 -14.92 -14.15
CA ILE A 507 5.05 -13.99 -13.62
C ILE A 507 5.35 -12.91 -14.66
N LYS A 508 5.56 -13.30 -15.93
CA LYS A 508 5.78 -12.35 -17.02
C LYS A 508 4.61 -11.39 -17.20
N TYR A 509 3.37 -11.89 -17.12
CA TYR A 509 2.18 -11.05 -17.14
C TYR A 509 2.19 -10.02 -16.00
N ILE A 510 2.43 -10.45 -14.75
CA ILE A 510 2.49 -9.56 -13.58
C ILE A 510 3.54 -8.47 -13.80
N ASN A 511 4.75 -8.86 -14.21
CA ASN A 511 5.87 -7.94 -14.44
C ASN A 511 5.57 -6.90 -15.53
N THR A 512 4.95 -7.31 -16.63
CA THR A 512 4.61 -6.40 -17.74
C THR A 512 3.44 -5.48 -17.42
N THR A 513 2.50 -5.92 -16.58
CA THR A 513 1.23 -5.21 -16.33
C THR A 513 1.31 -4.30 -15.10
N TYR A 514 1.94 -4.77 -14.01
CA TYR A 514 1.97 -4.06 -12.72
C TYR A 514 3.35 -3.48 -12.37
N GLY A 515 4.31 -3.58 -13.30
CA GLY A 515 5.66 -3.01 -13.20
C GLY A 515 6.75 -4.05 -12.92
N PRO A 516 8.03 -3.66 -13.07
CA PRO A 516 9.14 -4.58 -12.96
C PRO A 516 9.24 -5.19 -11.55
N SER A 517 9.31 -6.51 -11.49
CA SER A 517 9.56 -7.28 -10.29
C SER A 517 11.05 -7.36 -10.02
N LYS A 518 11.43 -7.21 -8.75
CA LYS A 518 12.82 -7.38 -8.31
C LYS A 518 13.05 -8.74 -7.69
N TYR A 519 12.05 -9.27 -6.97
CA TYR A 519 12.15 -10.52 -6.22
C TYR A 519 10.99 -11.47 -6.54
N LEU A 520 11.32 -12.76 -6.59
CA LEU A 520 10.36 -13.85 -6.72
C LEU A 520 10.68 -14.90 -5.66
N ALA A 521 9.73 -15.15 -4.76
CA ALA A 521 9.81 -16.24 -3.80
C ALA A 521 8.87 -17.38 -4.16
N LEU A 522 9.44 -18.57 -4.32
CA LEU A 522 8.70 -19.81 -4.48
C LEU A 522 8.48 -20.43 -3.10
N VAL A 523 7.25 -20.76 -2.74
CA VAL A 523 6.93 -21.33 -1.42
C VAL A 523 6.41 -22.75 -1.60
N GLY A 524 7.15 -23.72 -1.06
CA GLY A 524 6.79 -25.14 -1.08
C GLY A 524 7.80 -26.03 -1.80
N SER A 525 7.49 -27.33 -1.84
CA SER A 525 8.32 -28.36 -2.49
C SER A 525 8.36 -28.20 -4.01
N ALA A 526 9.30 -28.90 -4.67
CA ALA A 526 9.31 -29.00 -6.14
C ALA A 526 8.06 -29.72 -6.69
N VAL A 527 7.34 -30.50 -5.87
CA VAL A 527 6.06 -31.11 -6.28
C VAL A 527 4.93 -30.06 -6.24
N ALA A 528 4.99 -29.14 -5.28
CA ALA A 528 4.02 -28.08 -5.07
C ALA A 528 4.16 -26.94 -6.08
N VAL A 529 5.38 -26.40 -6.17
CA VAL A 529 5.82 -25.33 -7.06
C VAL A 529 7.04 -25.85 -7.81
N PRO A 530 6.88 -26.28 -9.09
CA PRO A 530 7.88 -27.04 -9.81
C PRO A 530 9.12 -26.20 -10.11
N GLN A 531 10.28 -26.85 -10.15
CA GLN A 531 11.47 -26.29 -10.77
C GLN A 531 11.38 -26.52 -12.29
N PHE A 532 12.05 -25.70 -13.10
CA PHE A 532 12.25 -26.04 -14.51
C PHE A 532 13.18 -27.25 -14.62
N LEU A 533 12.86 -28.18 -15.51
CA LEU A 533 13.66 -29.37 -15.82
C LEU A 533 14.20 -29.25 -17.25
N PHE A 534 15.49 -28.90 -17.37
CA PHE A 534 16.18 -28.79 -18.65
C PHE A 534 16.90 -30.08 -19.01
N ASN A 535 16.88 -30.49 -20.28
CA ASN A 535 17.50 -31.73 -20.73
C ASN A 535 19.02 -31.59 -20.84
N PHE A 536 19.74 -32.40 -20.06
CA PHE A 536 21.20 -32.49 -20.08
C PHE A 536 21.64 -33.95 -19.94
N GLU A 537 22.18 -34.52 -21.02
CA GLU A 537 22.66 -35.91 -21.01
C GLU A 537 23.80 -36.09 -19.99
N GLY A 538 23.71 -37.13 -19.16
CA GLY A 538 24.74 -37.47 -18.17
C GLY A 538 24.43 -37.04 -16.74
N GLU A 539 23.37 -36.27 -16.52
CA GLU A 539 22.80 -36.06 -15.17
C GLU A 539 21.96 -37.27 -14.74
N GLY A 540 21.74 -37.45 -13.43
CA GLY A 540 21.07 -38.62 -12.85
C GLY A 540 19.79 -39.07 -13.57
N ASP A 541 18.80 -38.18 -13.63
CA ASP A 541 17.56 -38.34 -14.40
C ASP A 541 17.63 -37.70 -15.80
N GLY A 542 18.81 -37.24 -16.23
CA GLY A 542 19.02 -36.55 -17.50
C GLY A 542 18.52 -35.10 -17.50
N HIS A 543 18.24 -34.53 -16.33
CA HIS A 543 17.71 -33.18 -16.20
C HIS A 543 18.53 -32.29 -15.27
N VAL A 544 18.46 -30.99 -15.50
CA VAL A 544 18.92 -29.94 -14.57
C VAL A 544 17.71 -29.20 -14.04
N SER A 545 17.54 -29.27 -12.72
CA SER A 545 16.46 -28.58 -12.01
C SER A 545 16.84 -27.11 -11.75
N SER A 546 15.98 -26.16 -12.10
CA SER A 546 16.29 -24.73 -11.97
C SER A 546 15.11 -23.89 -11.50
N ASP A 547 15.31 -23.18 -10.38
CA ASP A 547 14.44 -22.08 -9.97
C ASP A 547 14.88 -20.75 -10.61
N SER A 548 16.19 -20.58 -10.86
CA SER A 548 16.77 -19.37 -11.46
C SER A 548 16.19 -19.07 -12.85
N ALA A 549 15.75 -20.09 -13.59
CA ALA A 549 15.07 -19.91 -14.87
C ALA A 549 13.80 -19.03 -14.78
N TYR A 550 13.11 -18.98 -13.64
CA TYR A 550 11.98 -18.06 -13.45
C TYR A 550 12.37 -16.58 -13.47
N GLY A 551 13.66 -16.27 -13.25
CA GLY A 551 14.17 -14.90 -13.20
C GLY A 551 14.48 -14.26 -14.56
N PHE A 552 14.45 -15.06 -15.63
CA PHE A 552 14.74 -14.61 -17.00
C PHE A 552 13.43 -14.29 -17.74
N ILE A 553 12.84 -13.14 -17.48
CA ILE A 553 11.49 -12.79 -17.94
C ILE A 553 11.47 -11.85 -19.16
N ASP A 554 12.56 -11.10 -19.39
CA ASP A 554 12.71 -10.18 -20.51
C ASP A 554 13.29 -10.84 -21.79
N SER A 555 13.37 -10.06 -22.85
CA SER A 555 13.98 -10.37 -24.15
C SER A 555 15.50 -10.09 -24.21
N ASN A 556 16.10 -9.47 -23.19
CA ASN A 556 17.55 -9.36 -23.11
C ASN A 556 18.14 -10.75 -22.85
N MET A 557 18.86 -11.26 -23.85
CA MET A 557 19.41 -12.60 -23.78
C MET A 557 20.61 -12.74 -22.83
N SER A 558 21.05 -11.66 -22.19
CA SER A 558 22.31 -11.64 -21.43
C SER A 558 22.15 -11.40 -19.94
N THR A 559 20.93 -11.18 -19.42
CA THR A 559 20.73 -10.84 -18.01
C THR A 559 19.48 -11.48 -17.42
N MET A 560 19.61 -11.98 -16.20
CA MET A 560 18.52 -12.30 -15.29
C MET A 560 17.97 -11.00 -14.70
N ASP A 561 16.64 -10.87 -14.69
CA ASP A 561 15.92 -9.65 -14.31
C ASP A 561 15.50 -9.69 -12.84
N ILE A 562 14.88 -10.82 -12.44
CA ILE A 562 14.29 -11.02 -11.12
C ILE A 562 15.20 -11.92 -10.29
N SER A 563 15.49 -11.53 -9.06
CA SER A 563 16.18 -12.35 -8.07
C SER A 563 15.23 -13.41 -7.52
N VAL A 564 15.54 -14.70 -7.73
CA VAL A 564 14.66 -15.82 -7.35
C VAL A 564 15.18 -16.52 -6.11
N GLY A 565 14.29 -16.82 -5.16
CA GLY A 565 14.59 -17.68 -4.01
C GLY A 565 13.42 -18.61 -3.68
N ARG A 566 13.68 -19.65 -2.91
CA ARG A 566 12.66 -20.62 -2.48
C ARG A 566 12.62 -20.79 -0.97
N ILE A 567 11.44 -20.63 -0.37
CA ILE A 567 11.18 -21.06 1.01
C ILE A 567 10.85 -22.55 0.98
N ILE A 568 11.81 -23.38 1.40
CA ILE A 568 11.69 -24.84 1.44
C ILE A 568 11.92 -25.39 2.83
N ASN A 569 10.95 -26.19 3.28
CA ASN A 569 11.10 -27.17 4.34
C ASN A 569 10.06 -28.26 4.09
N TYR A 570 10.30 -29.52 4.46
CA TYR A 570 9.29 -30.58 4.30
C TYR A 570 8.32 -30.67 5.48
N ASN A 571 8.44 -29.77 6.45
CA ASN A 571 7.44 -29.53 7.50
C ASN A 571 7.20 -28.02 7.69
N VAL A 572 5.98 -27.65 8.11
CA VAL A 572 5.61 -26.23 8.28
C VAL A 572 6.34 -25.59 9.48
N GLN A 573 6.65 -26.39 10.50
CA GLN A 573 7.32 -25.94 11.71
C GLN A 573 8.69 -25.30 11.38
N GLY A 574 9.46 -25.97 10.54
CA GLY A 574 10.74 -25.53 10.02
C GLY A 574 10.62 -24.35 9.07
N ALA A 575 9.61 -24.34 8.19
CA ALA A 575 9.38 -23.20 7.29
C ALA A 575 9.02 -21.92 8.09
N SER A 576 8.15 -22.02 9.10
CA SER A 576 7.83 -20.89 9.98
C SER A 576 9.05 -20.46 10.80
N ASN A 577 9.87 -21.40 11.27
CA ASN A 577 11.13 -21.10 11.96
C ASN A 577 12.11 -20.33 11.05
N MET A 578 12.20 -20.69 9.77
CA MET A 578 13.03 -19.97 8.79
C MET A 578 12.55 -18.52 8.59
N LEU A 579 11.23 -18.28 8.49
CA LEU A 579 10.70 -16.92 8.37
C LEU A 579 10.91 -16.12 9.66
N ALA A 580 10.68 -16.73 10.83
CA ALA A 580 10.95 -16.11 12.13
C ALA A 580 12.40 -15.64 12.26
N ARG A 581 13.35 -16.45 11.80
CA ARG A 581 14.78 -16.08 11.78
C ARG A 581 15.10 -14.99 10.76
N THR A 582 14.47 -15.04 9.60
CA THR A 582 14.67 -14.08 8.50
C THR A 582 14.13 -12.69 8.87
N PHE A 583 12.88 -12.59 9.28
CA PHE A 583 12.23 -11.30 9.59
C PHE A 583 12.59 -10.80 10.99
N GLY A 584 12.82 -11.71 11.93
CA GLY A 584 13.28 -11.41 13.29
C GLY A 584 14.80 -11.30 13.42
N TYR A 585 15.55 -11.21 12.31
CA TYR A 585 17.02 -11.24 12.32
C TYR A 585 17.66 -10.18 13.23
N SER A 586 17.04 -9.00 13.33
CA SER A 586 17.48 -7.90 14.21
C SER A 586 17.30 -8.20 15.70
N LEU A 587 16.42 -9.14 16.06
CA LEU A 587 16.15 -9.56 17.43
C LEU A 587 17.26 -10.46 18.00
N PHE A 588 18.10 -11.08 17.17
CA PHE A 588 19.14 -11.99 17.66
C PHE A 588 20.30 -11.28 18.33
N GLU A 589 20.71 -11.79 19.50
CA GLU A 589 21.93 -11.36 20.17
C GLU A 589 23.16 -11.69 19.32
N PRO A 590 24.08 -10.73 19.09
CA PRO A 590 25.24 -10.95 18.23
C PRO A 590 26.27 -11.89 18.86
N ASN A 591 26.31 -12.01 20.19
CA ASN A 591 27.29 -12.82 20.89
C ASN A 591 26.71 -14.18 21.26
N THR A 592 27.40 -15.26 20.89
CA THR A 592 27.05 -16.63 21.25
C THR A 592 28.25 -17.32 21.91
N THR A 593 27.97 -18.24 22.85
CA THR A 593 29.02 -19.06 23.48
C THR A 593 29.13 -20.39 22.74
N VAL A 594 30.30 -20.68 22.20
CA VAL A 594 30.56 -21.88 21.39
C VAL A 594 31.69 -22.69 22.00
N HIS A 595 31.49 -24.01 22.10
CA HIS A 595 32.50 -24.92 22.62
C HIS A 595 33.38 -25.48 21.50
N PHE A 596 34.61 -25.00 21.40
CA PHE A 596 35.62 -25.53 20.49
C PHE A 596 36.38 -26.68 21.16
N THR A 597 36.59 -27.80 20.46
CA THR A 597 37.24 -29.01 21.00
C THR A 597 38.65 -28.71 21.51
N ARG A 598 39.38 -27.80 20.86
CA ARG A 598 40.77 -27.49 21.24
C ARG A 598 40.95 -26.31 22.17
N THR A 599 40.12 -25.29 22.04
CA THR A 599 40.26 -24.02 22.77
C THR A 599 39.24 -23.85 23.90
N GLY A 600 38.29 -24.78 24.03
CA GLY A 600 37.21 -24.72 25.02
C GLY A 600 36.13 -23.70 24.64
N ASP A 601 35.40 -23.23 25.64
CA ASP A 601 34.32 -22.25 25.43
C ASP A 601 34.86 -20.89 25.00
N GLN A 602 34.31 -20.35 23.91
CA GLN A 602 34.62 -19.04 23.37
C GLN A 602 33.34 -18.23 23.18
N VAL A 603 33.38 -16.94 23.52
CA VAL A 603 32.30 -16.01 23.17
C VAL A 603 32.64 -15.42 21.80
N VAL A 604 31.82 -15.72 20.80
CA VAL A 604 32.00 -15.27 19.42
C VAL A 604 30.87 -14.31 19.06
N ASN A 605 31.23 -13.16 18.49
CA ASN A 605 30.26 -12.33 17.79
C ASN A 605 30.00 -12.93 16.41
N TRP A 606 28.95 -13.75 16.31
CA TRP A 606 28.68 -14.53 15.11
C TRP A 606 28.28 -13.64 13.92
N LYS A 607 27.66 -12.47 14.17
CA LYS A 607 27.30 -11.50 13.10
C LYS A 607 28.54 -10.97 12.37
N THR A 608 29.68 -10.90 13.05
CA THR A 608 30.98 -10.48 12.50
C THR A 608 31.91 -11.65 12.20
N HIS A 609 31.41 -12.89 12.12
CA HIS A 609 32.24 -14.06 11.90
C HIS A 609 31.81 -14.84 10.65
N GLY A 610 32.77 -15.15 9.80
CA GLY A 610 32.59 -15.98 8.60
C GLY A 610 33.35 -17.30 8.69
N ALA A 611 32.91 -18.31 7.94
CA ALA A 611 33.63 -19.57 7.78
C ALA A 611 33.88 -19.86 6.31
N ALA A 612 35.13 -20.16 5.99
CA ALA A 612 35.59 -20.55 4.67
C ALA A 612 36.11 -21.99 4.72
N ILE A 613 35.48 -22.88 3.97
CA ILE A 613 35.67 -24.32 4.09
C ILE A 613 36.07 -24.91 2.74
N SER A 614 37.28 -25.48 2.67
CA SER A 614 37.83 -26.09 1.47
C SER A 614 37.88 -27.61 1.58
N GLY A 615 37.19 -28.32 0.68
CA GLY A 615 37.18 -29.79 0.64
C GLY A 615 38.56 -30.40 0.34
N MET A 616 38.78 -31.63 0.80
CA MET A 616 40.10 -32.29 0.79
C MET A 616 40.66 -32.54 -0.61
N GLN A 617 39.85 -32.92 -1.60
CA GLN A 617 40.35 -33.25 -2.94
C GLN A 617 40.85 -32.03 -3.72
N ILE A 618 40.14 -30.90 -3.63
CA ILE A 618 40.52 -29.66 -4.34
C ILE A 618 41.86 -29.13 -3.80
N THR A 619 42.03 -29.16 -2.48
CA THR A 619 43.21 -28.59 -1.84
C THR A 619 44.40 -29.55 -1.75
N TYR A 620 44.17 -30.83 -1.44
CA TYR A 620 45.25 -31.81 -1.18
C TYR A 620 45.70 -32.61 -2.42
N GLN A 621 44.79 -33.00 -3.32
CA GLN A 621 45.19 -33.78 -4.51
C GLN A 621 45.64 -32.88 -5.65
N ARG A 622 45.10 -31.67 -5.73
CA ARG A 622 45.38 -30.73 -6.82
C ARG A 622 46.34 -29.60 -6.42
N HIS A 623 46.63 -29.41 -5.13
CA HIS A 623 47.48 -28.33 -4.61
C HIS A 623 47.00 -26.93 -5.06
N GLN A 624 45.68 -26.71 -5.09
CA GLN A 624 45.04 -25.53 -5.67
C GLN A 624 44.51 -24.58 -4.59
N ALA A 625 44.66 -23.27 -4.82
CA ALA A 625 43.98 -22.26 -4.02
C ALA A 625 42.49 -22.32 -4.34
N THR A 626 41.66 -22.36 -3.30
CA THR A 626 40.22 -22.43 -3.47
C THR A 626 39.60 -21.04 -3.44
N PRO A 627 38.45 -20.83 -4.11
CA PRO A 627 37.61 -19.65 -3.90
C PRO A 627 37.32 -19.30 -2.44
N CYS A 628 37.24 -20.28 -1.54
CA CYS A 628 37.11 -20.04 -0.09
C CYS A 628 38.28 -19.28 0.53
N LEU A 629 39.47 -19.34 -0.07
CA LEU A 629 40.64 -18.58 0.39
C LEU A 629 40.44 -17.08 0.15
N PHE A 630 39.82 -16.73 -0.97
CA PHE A 630 39.55 -15.34 -1.35
C PHE A 630 38.47 -14.71 -0.47
N LEU A 631 37.43 -15.48 -0.18
CA LEU A 631 36.41 -15.09 0.80
C LEU A 631 37.02 -14.72 2.17
N CYS A 632 38.16 -15.29 2.56
CA CYS A 632 38.86 -14.88 3.78
C CYS A 632 39.44 -13.47 3.69
N GLU A 633 39.90 -13.04 2.50
CA GLU A 633 40.39 -11.69 2.25
C GLU A 633 39.20 -10.71 2.30
N ASP A 634 38.09 -11.02 1.63
CA ASP A 634 36.86 -10.21 1.65
C ASP A 634 36.36 -10.02 3.09
N TYR A 635 36.39 -11.08 3.89
CA TYR A 635 36.09 -10.99 5.31
C TYR A 635 37.03 -10.01 6.04
N ILE A 636 38.34 -10.06 5.80
CA ILE A 636 39.28 -9.12 6.44
C ILE A 636 38.97 -7.69 6.02
N ASP A 637 38.74 -7.46 4.73
CA ASP A 637 38.51 -6.14 4.14
C ASP A 637 37.22 -5.49 4.66
N GLU A 638 36.17 -6.30 4.84
CA GLU A 638 34.89 -5.86 5.42
C GLU A 638 34.86 -5.93 6.96
N GLY A 639 36.01 -6.16 7.60
CA GLY A 639 36.15 -6.11 9.06
C GLY A 639 35.54 -7.29 9.82
N TYR A 640 35.34 -8.42 9.14
CA TYR A 640 34.96 -9.70 9.72
C TYR A 640 36.16 -10.45 10.30
N ASN A 641 35.89 -11.23 11.34
CA ASN A 641 36.74 -12.35 11.71
C ASN A 641 36.33 -13.57 10.87
N TYR A 642 37.26 -14.49 10.62
CA TYR A 642 36.92 -15.71 9.91
C TYR A 642 37.60 -16.95 10.49
N THR A 643 37.00 -18.11 10.22
CA THR A 643 37.62 -19.42 10.41
C THR A 643 37.83 -20.07 9.05
N TYR A 644 39.09 -20.33 8.70
CA TYR A 644 39.44 -21.11 7.51
C TYR A 644 39.61 -22.58 7.85
N MET A 645 38.89 -23.48 7.19
CA MET A 645 39.02 -24.93 7.37
C MET A 645 39.49 -25.59 6.07
N GLY A 646 40.71 -26.11 6.07
CA GLY A 646 41.38 -26.71 4.91
C GLY A 646 42.74 -27.30 5.29
N PRO A 647 43.52 -27.86 4.35
CA PRO A 647 44.83 -28.42 4.66
C PRO A 647 45.89 -27.33 4.92
N SER A 648 46.87 -27.65 5.77
CA SER A 648 48.02 -26.79 6.08
C SER A 648 48.94 -26.58 4.89
N SER A 649 49.56 -25.39 4.81
CA SER A 649 50.64 -24.97 3.88
C SER A 649 50.29 -24.29 2.55
N MET A 650 49.07 -23.76 2.40
CA MET A 650 48.74 -22.89 1.26
C MET A 650 49.13 -21.43 1.56
N THR A 651 49.98 -20.85 0.73
CA THR A 651 50.41 -19.43 0.82
C THR A 651 49.60 -18.55 -0.11
N LEU A 652 49.03 -17.47 0.43
CA LEU A 652 48.47 -16.33 -0.29
C LEU A 652 49.61 -15.43 -0.76
N GLY A 653 50.31 -15.78 -1.84
CA GLY A 653 51.45 -14.99 -2.29
C GLY A 653 52.52 -14.86 -1.18
N ARG A 654 52.62 -13.69 -0.50
CA ARG A 654 53.57 -13.43 0.59
C ARG A 654 53.08 -13.74 2.01
N GLU A 655 51.78 -13.99 2.23
CA GLU A 655 51.22 -14.25 3.56
C GLU A 655 50.66 -15.68 3.68
N THR A 656 50.69 -16.26 4.89
CA THR A 656 50.27 -17.65 5.12
C THR A 656 48.94 -17.67 5.85
N ILE A 657 47.86 -18.16 5.21
CA ILE A 657 46.62 -18.49 5.93
C ILE A 657 46.86 -19.77 6.72
N VAL A 658 46.61 -19.70 8.03
CA VAL A 658 46.72 -20.83 8.93
C VAL A 658 45.36 -21.52 9.00
N PRO A 659 45.26 -22.80 8.61
CA PRO A 659 44.00 -23.51 8.80
C PRO A 659 43.63 -23.63 10.25
N SER A 660 42.32 -23.70 10.47
CA SER A 660 41.73 -23.93 11.77
C SER A 660 42.35 -25.16 12.39
N LEU A 661 42.76 -25.00 13.65
CA LEU A 661 43.18 -26.12 14.47
C LEU A 661 41.99 -26.96 14.92
N GLU A 662 40.77 -26.46 14.76
CA GLU A 662 39.54 -27.13 15.17
C GLU A 662 39.23 -28.32 14.23
N PRO A 663 39.15 -29.56 14.76
CA PRO A 663 38.86 -30.74 13.94
C PRO A 663 37.37 -31.00 13.73
N ASP A 664 36.48 -30.37 14.50
CA ASP A 664 35.02 -30.52 14.39
C ASP A 664 34.41 -29.32 13.68
N ALA A 665 33.61 -29.56 12.64
CA ALA A 665 32.95 -28.50 11.90
C ALA A 665 31.80 -27.85 12.69
N LYS A 666 31.18 -28.57 13.64
CA LYS A 666 30.03 -28.04 14.41
C LYS A 666 30.28 -26.66 15.02
N PRO A 667 31.30 -26.43 15.87
CA PRO A 667 31.52 -25.11 16.47
C PRO A 667 31.75 -24.01 15.43
N ILE A 668 32.30 -24.34 14.26
CA ILE A 668 32.49 -23.38 13.17
C ILE A 668 31.14 -22.88 12.67
N PHE A 669 30.23 -23.78 12.32
CA PHE A 669 28.87 -23.41 11.90
C PHE A 669 28.09 -22.67 13.01
N GLN A 670 28.26 -23.05 14.29
CA GLN A 670 27.57 -22.38 15.40
C GLN A 670 28.09 -20.96 15.68
N SER A 671 29.20 -20.58 15.07
CA SER A 671 29.88 -19.31 15.31
C SER A 671 29.81 -18.33 14.15
N SER A 672 29.23 -18.70 13.01
CA SER A 672 29.34 -17.91 11.76
C SER A 672 28.00 -17.36 11.27
N ALA A 673 28.00 -16.12 10.79
CA ALA A 673 26.91 -15.56 9.98
C ALA A 673 26.99 -15.97 8.51
N PHE A 674 28.20 -16.26 8.02
CA PHE A 674 28.45 -16.61 6.63
C PHE A 674 29.26 -17.90 6.53
N VAL A 675 28.85 -18.82 5.67
CA VAL A 675 29.58 -20.06 5.44
C VAL A 675 29.77 -20.33 3.95
N GLY A 676 31.00 -20.20 3.48
CA GLY A 676 31.41 -20.57 2.14
C GLY A 676 32.06 -21.96 2.13
N TYR A 677 31.52 -22.87 1.34
CA TYR A 677 32.12 -24.19 1.09
C TYR A 677 32.42 -24.40 -0.39
N ARG A 678 33.61 -24.91 -0.68
CA ARG A 678 34.00 -25.37 -2.02
C ARG A 678 34.59 -26.77 -1.95
N GLY A 679 33.98 -27.71 -2.66
CA GLY A 679 34.46 -29.09 -2.67
C GLY A 679 33.53 -30.05 -3.39
N HIS A 680 33.55 -31.31 -2.98
CA HIS A 680 32.60 -32.33 -3.45
C HIS A 680 31.34 -32.33 -2.58
N GLY A 681 30.25 -32.78 -3.17
CA GLY A 681 28.95 -32.91 -2.53
C GLY A 681 28.15 -34.01 -3.21
N THR A 682 27.10 -34.42 -2.53
CA THR A 682 26.02 -35.28 -3.01
C THR A 682 24.71 -34.65 -2.56
N SER A 683 23.58 -35.19 -3.00
CA SER A 683 22.26 -34.74 -2.55
C SER A 683 22.07 -34.75 -1.02
N ASP A 684 22.76 -35.64 -0.30
CA ASP A 684 22.68 -35.83 1.15
C ASP A 684 23.94 -35.38 1.94
N SER A 685 24.99 -34.89 1.28
CA SER A 685 26.23 -34.53 1.96
C SER A 685 27.01 -33.38 1.30
N SER A 686 27.78 -32.67 2.11
CA SER A 686 28.79 -31.70 1.66
C SER A 686 30.02 -31.79 2.56
N ALA A 687 31.06 -31.00 2.30
CA ALA A 687 32.30 -30.99 3.08
C ALA A 687 32.98 -32.38 3.24
N ILE A 688 33.23 -33.05 2.11
CA ILE A 688 33.94 -34.34 2.07
C ILE A 688 35.44 -34.17 2.38
N GLY A 689 35.94 -34.99 3.31
CA GLY A 689 37.29 -34.95 3.89
C GLY A 689 37.44 -34.01 5.11
N ILE A 690 36.34 -33.53 5.68
CA ILE A 690 36.26 -32.67 6.87
C ILE A 690 35.52 -33.39 8.00
N GLY A 691 36.20 -33.56 9.14
CA GLY A 691 35.70 -34.29 10.29
C GLY A 691 34.47 -33.66 10.95
N VAL A 692 33.45 -34.49 11.20
CA VAL A 692 32.33 -34.18 12.10
C VAL A 692 32.12 -35.41 12.98
N TYR A 693 31.98 -35.24 14.30
CA TYR A 693 31.70 -36.31 15.27
C TYR A 693 32.61 -37.56 15.18
N GLY A 694 33.90 -37.40 14.82
CA GLY A 694 34.81 -38.54 14.66
C GLY A 694 34.46 -39.45 13.47
N SER A 695 33.72 -38.93 12.48
CA SER A 695 33.42 -39.61 11.22
C SER A 695 34.69 -40.20 10.59
N PRO A 696 34.73 -41.51 10.28
CA PRO A 696 35.94 -42.19 9.81
C PRO A 696 36.44 -41.69 8.45
N TYR A 697 35.60 -40.99 7.69
CA TYR A 697 35.91 -40.44 6.37
C TYR A 697 35.92 -38.90 6.33
N GLY A 698 35.52 -38.24 7.43
CA GLY A 698 35.33 -36.80 7.49
C GLY A 698 34.30 -36.31 6.46
N THR A 699 33.04 -36.68 6.59
CA THR A 699 31.98 -36.16 5.72
C THR A 699 30.91 -35.51 6.58
N LEU A 700 30.43 -34.33 6.17
CA LEU A 700 29.29 -33.64 6.80
C LEU A 700 28.00 -33.99 6.03
N TYR A 701 27.17 -34.81 6.64
CA TYR A 701 25.88 -35.19 6.05
C TYR A 701 24.80 -34.17 6.41
N GLY A 702 23.77 -34.06 5.58
CA GLY A 702 22.58 -33.25 5.87
C GLY A 702 22.00 -33.61 7.24
N ARG A 703 21.85 -34.90 7.54
CA ARG A 703 21.37 -35.38 8.84
C ARG A 703 22.17 -34.93 10.07
N ASP A 704 23.45 -34.55 9.91
CA ASP A 704 24.28 -34.07 11.03
C ASP A 704 23.80 -32.70 11.52
N PHE A 705 23.29 -31.85 10.60
CA PHE A 705 22.70 -30.55 10.91
C PHE A 705 21.46 -30.65 11.79
N ARG A 706 20.77 -31.80 11.82
CA ARG A 706 19.69 -32.03 12.79
C ARG A 706 20.21 -31.88 14.22
N ASN A 707 21.48 -32.11 14.50
CA ASN A 707 22.07 -31.96 15.84
C ASN A 707 22.81 -30.63 16.05
N PHE A 708 22.73 -29.75 15.06
CA PHE A 708 23.31 -28.41 15.12
C PHE A 708 22.22 -27.42 15.51
N THR A 709 22.65 -26.36 16.16
CA THR A 709 21.85 -25.18 16.43
C THR A 709 22.71 -24.01 16.04
N ILE A 710 22.46 -23.49 14.85
CA ILE A 710 23.26 -22.45 14.21
C ILE A 710 22.55 -21.10 14.33
N PRO A 711 23.29 -19.98 14.33
CA PRO A 711 22.67 -18.67 14.21
C PRO A 711 22.00 -18.51 12.83
N PRO A 712 21.21 -17.44 12.63
CA PRO A 712 20.66 -17.06 11.33
C PRO A 712 21.78 -16.79 10.30
N GLN A 713 22.30 -17.85 9.68
CA GLN A 713 23.45 -17.80 8.78
C GLN A 713 23.05 -17.93 7.30
N VAL A 714 23.89 -17.38 6.42
CA VAL A 714 23.83 -17.52 4.97
C VAL A 714 24.94 -18.46 4.52
N GLY A 715 24.59 -19.50 3.76
CA GLY A 715 25.55 -20.44 3.20
C GLY A 715 25.65 -20.38 1.68
N MET A 716 26.86 -20.56 1.14
CA MET A 716 27.05 -20.94 -0.27
C MET A 716 27.91 -22.18 -0.32
N PHE A 717 27.35 -23.25 -0.87
CA PHE A 717 28.03 -24.53 -1.00
C PHE A 717 28.23 -24.83 -2.48
N ALA A 718 29.39 -24.48 -3.02
CA ALA A 718 29.79 -24.80 -4.39
C ALA A 718 30.26 -26.26 -4.47
N ALA A 719 29.29 -27.17 -4.53
CA ALA A 719 29.48 -28.60 -4.63
C ALA A 719 28.28 -29.26 -5.32
N CYS A 720 28.50 -30.44 -5.91
CA CYS A 720 27.47 -31.15 -6.68
C CYS A 720 26.25 -31.50 -5.82
N GLU A 721 25.06 -31.33 -6.38
CA GLU A 721 23.75 -31.82 -5.90
C GLU A 721 23.29 -31.44 -4.50
N ASN A 722 24.06 -30.66 -3.73
CA ASN A 722 23.67 -30.29 -2.37
C ASN A 722 22.42 -29.37 -2.29
N GLY A 723 21.99 -28.84 -3.42
CA GLY A 723 20.72 -28.15 -3.63
C GLY A 723 19.67 -29.04 -4.30
N LYS A 724 19.89 -30.32 -4.58
CA LYS A 724 18.88 -31.16 -5.25
C LYS A 724 17.74 -31.50 -4.27
N ILE A 725 16.53 -31.05 -4.60
CA ILE A 725 15.32 -31.24 -3.76
C ILE A 725 14.28 -32.19 -4.37
N TYR A 726 14.55 -32.72 -5.56
CA TYR A 726 13.63 -33.58 -6.30
C TYR A 726 14.37 -34.35 -7.40
N GLY A 727 13.77 -35.45 -7.87
CA GLY A 727 14.29 -36.24 -8.99
C GLY A 727 15.23 -37.37 -8.55
N LEU A 728 16.13 -37.76 -9.46
CA LEU A 728 17.17 -38.76 -9.21
C LEU A 728 18.53 -38.11 -9.00
N ASP A 729 19.31 -38.58 -8.03
CA ASP A 729 20.72 -38.22 -7.91
C ASP A 729 21.56 -38.78 -9.07
N TYR A 730 22.83 -38.37 -9.18
CA TYR A 730 23.77 -38.86 -10.18
C TYR A 730 23.97 -40.39 -10.16
N GLY A 731 23.67 -41.04 -9.04
CA GLY A 731 23.67 -42.50 -8.89
C GLY A 731 22.42 -43.19 -9.45
N GLY A 732 21.43 -42.42 -9.91
CA GLY A 732 20.13 -42.91 -10.38
C GLY A 732 19.18 -43.30 -9.24
N LEU A 733 19.48 -42.91 -8.00
CA LEU A 733 18.63 -43.16 -6.85
C LEU A 733 17.72 -41.95 -6.61
N SER A 734 16.49 -42.21 -6.19
CA SER A 734 15.58 -41.13 -5.79
C SER A 734 16.14 -40.43 -4.57
N VAL A 735 16.13 -39.10 -4.59
CA VAL A 735 16.64 -38.30 -3.47
C VAL A 735 15.74 -38.50 -2.24
N ASP A 736 16.33 -38.92 -1.11
CA ASP A 736 15.62 -39.07 0.18
C ASP A 736 15.49 -37.69 0.86
N THR A 737 14.27 -37.19 0.95
CA THR A 737 13.93 -35.87 1.52
C THR A 737 14.38 -35.69 2.96
N ARG A 738 14.57 -36.78 3.71
CA ARG A 738 15.06 -36.73 5.08
C ARG A 738 16.55 -36.44 5.10
N GLU A 739 17.31 -37.02 4.19
CA GLU A 739 18.78 -36.94 4.22
C GLU A 739 19.31 -35.76 3.39
N MET A 740 18.49 -35.14 2.54
CA MET A 740 18.85 -33.99 1.71
C MET A 740 19.63 -32.92 2.48
N PHE A 741 20.71 -32.42 1.89
CA PHE A 741 21.58 -31.47 2.55
C PHE A 741 20.88 -30.13 2.83
N VAL A 742 20.30 -29.49 1.80
CA VAL A 742 19.73 -28.14 1.94
C VAL A 742 18.60 -28.01 2.96
N PRO A 743 17.57 -28.88 3.02
CA PRO A 743 16.48 -28.71 3.99
C PRO A 743 16.97 -28.92 5.43
N ASN A 744 17.91 -29.84 5.67
CA ASN A 744 18.47 -30.04 7.01
C ASN A 744 19.37 -28.87 7.44
N TYR A 745 20.13 -28.29 6.52
CA TYR A 745 20.91 -27.07 6.79
C TYR A 745 20.01 -25.91 7.20
N LEU A 746 18.96 -25.63 6.41
CA LEU A 746 17.99 -24.58 6.70
C LEU A 746 17.23 -24.85 8.01
N TYR A 747 16.77 -26.08 8.22
CA TYR A 747 16.06 -26.47 9.45
C TYR A 747 16.91 -26.30 10.71
N SER A 748 18.23 -26.49 10.63
CA SER A 748 19.13 -26.27 11.77
C SER A 748 19.26 -24.82 12.20
N GLY A 749 18.78 -23.88 11.37
CA GLY A 749 18.67 -22.48 11.72
C GLY A 749 19.18 -21.47 10.68
N ALA A 750 19.64 -21.92 9.52
CA ALA A 750 20.08 -21.01 8.46
C ALA A 750 18.88 -20.29 7.83
N VAL A 751 19.11 -19.06 7.39
CA VAL A 751 18.08 -18.23 6.72
C VAL A 751 18.18 -18.31 5.20
N ALA A 752 19.37 -18.63 4.68
CA ALA A 752 19.58 -18.81 3.26
C ALA A 752 20.69 -19.81 2.95
N MET A 753 20.53 -20.52 1.84
CA MET A 753 21.55 -21.37 1.25
C MET A 753 21.52 -21.26 -0.27
N VAL A 754 22.68 -21.05 -0.88
CA VAL A 754 22.91 -21.28 -2.31
C VAL A 754 23.60 -22.63 -2.50
N GLY A 755 23.07 -23.46 -3.39
CA GLY A 755 23.59 -24.78 -3.70
C GLY A 755 23.34 -25.16 -5.16
N SER A 756 24.03 -26.20 -5.63
CA SER A 756 23.84 -26.72 -6.98
C SER A 756 22.82 -27.85 -6.97
N THR A 757 21.86 -27.82 -7.87
CA THR A 757 20.86 -28.88 -8.05
C THR A 757 21.42 -30.10 -8.76
N GLU A 758 22.55 -29.99 -9.48
CA GLU A 758 23.14 -31.05 -10.28
C GLU A 758 24.67 -31.12 -10.14
N VAL A 759 25.33 -31.86 -11.04
CA VAL A 759 26.79 -31.98 -11.04
C VAL A 759 27.46 -30.69 -11.48
N SER A 760 27.95 -29.93 -10.50
CA SER A 760 28.80 -28.76 -10.76
C SER A 760 30.15 -29.15 -11.36
N TYR A 761 30.58 -28.44 -12.40
CA TYR A 761 31.85 -28.74 -13.07
C TYR A 761 33.05 -28.07 -12.37
N SER A 762 34.18 -28.78 -12.32
CA SER A 762 35.48 -28.18 -11.96
C SER A 762 36.53 -28.64 -12.96
N TYR A 763 37.24 -27.70 -13.59
CA TYR A 763 38.33 -28.00 -14.49
C TYR A 763 39.67 -27.61 -13.82
N PRO A 764 40.71 -28.48 -13.81
CA PRO A 764 41.94 -28.23 -13.07
C PRO A 764 42.69 -26.94 -13.46
N HIS A 765 42.51 -26.42 -14.67
CA HIS A 765 43.11 -25.14 -15.08
C HIS A 765 42.42 -23.94 -14.40
N GLN A 766 41.15 -24.07 -13.97
CA GLN A 766 40.34 -22.99 -13.39
C GLN A 766 40.95 -22.41 -12.12
N ASP A 767 41.52 -23.30 -11.30
CA ASP A 767 42.09 -22.91 -10.01
C ASP A 767 43.55 -22.44 -10.17
N PHE A 768 44.25 -22.84 -11.24
CA PHE A 768 45.62 -22.39 -11.52
C PHE A 768 45.63 -20.93 -12.00
N PHE A 769 44.70 -20.57 -12.89
CA PHE A 769 44.58 -19.18 -13.35
C PHE A 769 44.09 -18.22 -12.27
N ALA A 770 43.30 -18.69 -11.31
CA ALA A 770 42.92 -17.89 -10.14
C ALA A 770 44.15 -17.49 -9.29
N ILE A 771 45.09 -18.43 -9.06
CA ILE A 771 46.37 -18.14 -8.36
C ILE A 771 47.25 -17.21 -9.20
N SER A 772 47.47 -17.55 -10.48
CA SER A 772 48.36 -16.75 -11.32
C SER A 772 47.82 -15.35 -11.58
N GLY A 773 46.50 -15.19 -11.68
CA GLY A 773 45.84 -13.89 -11.80
C GLY A 773 46.19 -13.00 -10.61
N ARG A 774 46.08 -13.52 -9.37
CA ARG A 774 46.47 -12.82 -8.14
C ARG A 774 47.93 -12.35 -8.13
N ASP A 775 48.86 -13.18 -8.65
CA ASP A 775 50.28 -12.82 -8.71
C ASP A 775 50.64 -11.86 -9.87
N THR A 776 49.80 -11.80 -10.91
CA THR A 776 50.08 -11.05 -12.15
C THR A 776 49.26 -9.77 -12.31
N GLY A 777 48.21 -9.57 -11.49
CA GLY A 777 47.22 -8.49 -11.68
C GLY A 777 46.36 -8.66 -12.93
N ASN A 778 46.51 -9.78 -13.65
CA ASN A 778 45.80 -10.07 -14.90
C ASN A 778 44.77 -11.17 -14.65
N HIS A 779 43.58 -10.77 -14.24
CA HIS A 779 42.53 -11.65 -13.73
C HIS A 779 41.64 -12.18 -14.86
N TYR A 780 42.18 -13.09 -15.67
CA TYR A 780 41.32 -13.98 -16.47
C TYR A 780 40.70 -15.01 -15.53
N TRP A 781 39.51 -14.70 -15.03
CA TRP A 781 38.70 -15.66 -14.30
C TRP A 781 38.30 -16.79 -15.25
N GLU A 782 38.71 -18.03 -14.97
CA GLU A 782 38.01 -19.14 -15.59
C GLU A 782 36.62 -19.27 -14.95
N LYS A 783 35.64 -19.51 -15.83
CA LYS A 783 34.19 -19.35 -15.69
C LYS A 783 33.60 -19.70 -14.31
N ASN A 784 33.99 -20.82 -13.70
CA ASN A 784 33.31 -21.36 -12.50
C ASN A 784 33.74 -20.78 -11.15
N ASN A 785 35.00 -20.39 -10.99
CA ASN A 785 35.49 -19.79 -9.74
C ASN A 785 35.02 -18.33 -9.58
N ALA A 786 34.77 -17.68 -10.72
CA ALA A 786 34.14 -16.37 -10.81
C ALA A 786 32.76 -16.39 -10.14
N TYR A 787 31.96 -17.43 -10.37
CA TYR A 787 30.60 -17.55 -9.83
C TYR A 787 30.55 -17.53 -8.29
N PHE A 788 31.44 -18.30 -7.64
CA PHE A 788 31.55 -18.31 -6.18
C PHE A 788 32.02 -16.97 -5.61
N ALA A 789 33.03 -16.37 -6.23
CA ALA A 789 33.55 -15.08 -5.82
C ALA A 789 32.49 -13.96 -5.98
N PHE A 790 31.81 -13.91 -7.12
CA PHE A 790 30.77 -12.91 -7.39
C PHE A 790 29.61 -13.02 -6.39
N PHE A 791 29.18 -14.23 -6.00
CA PHE A 791 28.12 -14.31 -5.00
C PHE A 791 28.55 -13.68 -3.66
N TRP A 792 29.77 -13.97 -3.19
CA TRP A 792 30.23 -13.46 -1.90
C TRP A 792 30.55 -11.96 -1.94
N ASP A 793 31.14 -11.48 -3.03
CA ASP A 793 31.39 -10.05 -3.25
C ASP A 793 30.06 -9.27 -3.29
N GLY A 794 29.02 -9.84 -3.93
CA GLY A 794 27.67 -9.28 -3.91
C GLY A 794 27.01 -9.27 -2.52
N ILE A 795 27.32 -10.25 -1.65
CA ILE A 795 26.80 -10.33 -0.28
C ILE A 795 27.54 -9.41 0.68
N LEU A 796 28.87 -9.36 0.59
CA LEU A 796 29.75 -8.56 1.44
C LEU A 796 29.79 -7.09 0.99
N ASP A 797 29.10 -6.77 -0.11
CA ASP A 797 28.69 -5.44 -0.55
C ASP A 797 29.84 -4.49 -0.91
N HIS A 798 30.85 -5.01 -1.62
CA HIS A 798 32.01 -4.24 -2.10
C HIS A 798 31.64 -3.09 -3.10
N GLU A 799 30.42 -3.06 -3.67
CA GLU A 799 29.98 -2.02 -4.63
C GLU A 799 28.74 -1.20 -4.21
N MET A 800 28.20 -1.36 -2.99
CA MET A 800 26.97 -0.68 -2.50
C MET A 800 25.70 -0.90 -3.35
N ARG A 801 25.63 -1.97 -4.17
CA ARG A 801 24.61 -2.09 -5.23
C ARG A 801 23.68 -3.30 -5.10
N TYR A 802 24.06 -4.35 -4.36
CA TYR A 802 23.36 -5.65 -4.42
C TYR A 802 22.74 -6.07 -3.09
N GLY A 803 23.46 -6.09 -1.96
CA GLY A 803 22.92 -6.04 -0.58
C GLY A 803 22.04 -7.20 -0.08
N SER A 804 21.22 -7.85 -0.91
CA SER A 804 20.40 -9.03 -0.55
C SER A 804 21.00 -10.32 -1.10
N VAL A 805 20.70 -11.45 -0.46
CA VAL A 805 21.18 -12.77 -0.89
C VAL A 805 20.73 -13.14 -2.31
N GLY A 806 19.52 -12.73 -2.71
CA GLY A 806 19.00 -12.95 -4.06
C GLY A 806 19.65 -12.04 -5.09
N ASP A 807 19.87 -10.77 -4.76
CA ASP A 807 20.55 -9.83 -5.67
C ASP A 807 22.01 -10.23 -5.87
N ALA A 808 22.69 -10.73 -4.84
CA ALA A 808 24.04 -11.26 -4.94
C ALA A 808 24.11 -12.49 -5.88
N LEU A 809 23.14 -13.41 -5.78
CA LEU A 809 23.08 -14.57 -6.70
C LEU A 809 22.77 -14.14 -8.13
N LYS A 810 21.80 -13.23 -8.32
CA LYS A 810 21.48 -12.66 -9.63
C LYS A 810 22.69 -11.94 -10.24
N TRP A 811 23.44 -11.19 -9.42
CA TRP A 811 24.65 -10.53 -9.86
C TRP A 811 25.72 -11.54 -10.29
N ALA A 812 25.93 -12.61 -9.52
CA ALA A 812 26.81 -13.71 -9.89
C ALA A 812 26.40 -14.36 -11.23
N HIS A 813 25.11 -14.63 -11.44
CA HIS A 813 24.59 -15.11 -12.72
C HIS A 813 24.88 -14.12 -13.86
N ASN A 814 24.56 -12.84 -13.70
CA ASN A 814 24.72 -11.84 -14.76
C ASN A 814 26.19 -11.61 -15.10
N ARG A 815 27.07 -11.58 -14.10
CA ARG A 815 28.51 -11.42 -14.31
C ARG A 815 29.10 -12.66 -14.96
N TYR A 816 28.67 -13.85 -14.52
CA TYR A 816 29.00 -15.10 -15.19
C TYR A 816 28.60 -15.02 -16.67
N ILE A 817 27.37 -14.64 -17.01
CA ILE A 817 26.92 -14.54 -18.40
C ILE A 817 27.76 -13.52 -19.20
N ALA A 818 28.03 -12.34 -18.62
CA ALA A 818 28.75 -11.27 -19.30
C ALA A 818 30.24 -11.55 -19.58
N THR A 819 30.90 -12.37 -18.76
CA THR A 819 32.29 -12.79 -19.02
C THR A 819 32.40 -13.88 -20.09
N HIS A 820 31.28 -14.26 -20.70
CA HIS A 820 31.25 -15.18 -21.83
C HIS A 820 30.89 -14.39 -23.08
N ASP A 821 31.59 -14.63 -24.19
CA ASP A 821 31.44 -13.87 -25.45
C ASP A 821 30.04 -13.99 -26.12
N TYR A 822 29.06 -14.59 -25.45
CA TYR A 822 27.77 -14.98 -26.00
C TYR A 822 26.64 -14.67 -25.01
N ALA A 823 25.52 -14.16 -25.52
CA ALA A 823 24.31 -13.94 -24.73
C ALA A 823 23.69 -15.30 -24.33
N ILE A 824 23.69 -15.63 -23.03
CA ILE A 824 23.16 -16.88 -22.48
C ILE A 824 21.79 -16.62 -21.86
N ASN A 825 20.73 -17.02 -22.56
CA ASN A 825 19.35 -17.03 -22.04
C ASN A 825 18.78 -18.46 -22.10
N PRO A 826 18.17 -18.97 -21.00
CA PRO A 826 17.60 -20.32 -20.91
C PRO A 826 16.73 -20.71 -22.10
N PHE A 827 15.97 -19.74 -22.58
CA PHE A 827 14.85 -19.92 -23.47
C PHE A 827 15.24 -19.65 -24.93
N ASN A 828 16.49 -19.25 -25.20
CA ASN A 828 16.94 -18.91 -26.54
C ASN A 828 18.37 -19.40 -26.85
N LEU A 829 18.67 -20.66 -26.53
CA LEU A 829 19.94 -21.31 -26.85
C LEU A 829 19.89 -22.00 -28.22
N SER A 830 20.58 -21.50 -29.23
CA SER A 830 20.59 -22.08 -30.58
C SER A 830 21.77 -23.03 -30.87
N ASP A 831 22.75 -23.14 -29.98
CA ASP A 831 24.02 -23.85 -30.23
C ASP A 831 24.44 -24.71 -29.03
N THR A 832 24.84 -25.95 -29.31
CA THR A 832 25.28 -26.96 -28.34
C THR A 832 26.55 -26.57 -27.58
N LEU A 833 27.37 -25.66 -28.12
CA LEU A 833 28.60 -25.20 -27.48
C LEU A 833 28.35 -24.46 -26.15
N TYR A 834 27.20 -23.80 -26.00
CA TYR A 834 26.87 -22.95 -24.85
C TYR A 834 26.01 -23.66 -23.78
N LEU A 835 25.69 -24.95 -24.00
CA LEU A 835 24.92 -25.75 -23.07
C LEU A 835 25.60 -25.85 -21.70
N THR A 836 26.92 -25.98 -21.66
CA THR A 836 27.68 -26.11 -20.41
C THR A 836 27.66 -24.84 -19.56
N ASP A 837 27.66 -23.66 -20.19
CA ASP A 837 27.62 -22.38 -19.48
C ASP A 837 26.20 -22.09 -18.95
N TRP A 838 25.16 -22.39 -19.73
CA TRP A 838 23.78 -22.32 -19.24
C TRP A 838 23.50 -23.30 -18.12
N LYS A 839 24.02 -24.54 -18.21
CA LYS A 839 23.89 -25.54 -17.13
C LYS A 839 24.33 -24.94 -15.80
N GLN A 840 25.47 -24.23 -15.79
CA GLN A 840 26.04 -23.66 -14.58
C GLN A 840 25.16 -22.58 -13.93
N VAL A 841 24.49 -21.77 -14.76
CA VAL A 841 23.50 -20.78 -14.31
C VAL A 841 22.21 -21.46 -13.85
N ALA A 842 21.79 -22.52 -14.53
CA ALA A 842 20.56 -23.24 -14.22
C ALA A 842 20.64 -24.00 -12.89
N GLU A 843 21.79 -24.60 -12.57
CA GLU A 843 21.93 -25.48 -11.41
C GLU A 843 22.08 -24.74 -10.07
N TYR A 844 22.65 -23.53 -10.05
CA TYR A 844 22.79 -22.78 -8.81
C TYR A 844 21.51 -22.02 -8.48
N VAL A 845 20.92 -22.37 -7.34
CA VAL A 845 19.63 -21.82 -6.89
C VAL A 845 19.73 -21.35 -5.44
N LEU A 846 18.89 -20.37 -5.08
CA LEU A 846 18.77 -19.85 -3.73
C LEU A 846 17.58 -20.50 -3.00
N TYR A 847 17.85 -21.04 -1.83
CA TYR A 847 16.85 -21.44 -0.85
C TYR A 847 16.86 -20.46 0.32
N GLY A 848 15.79 -19.70 0.48
CA GLY A 848 15.68 -18.57 1.40
C GLY A 848 14.86 -17.42 0.79
N ASP A 849 14.65 -16.37 1.56
CA ASP A 849 14.02 -15.14 1.07
C ASP A 849 15.04 -14.37 0.18
N PRO A 850 14.76 -14.17 -1.13
CA PRO A 850 15.67 -13.45 -2.03
C PRO A 850 15.89 -11.98 -1.65
N ALA A 851 14.99 -11.35 -0.89
CA ALA A 851 15.15 -9.98 -0.40
C ALA A 851 15.88 -9.90 0.95
N PHE A 852 16.27 -11.02 1.56
CA PHE A 852 16.97 -11.00 2.83
C PHE A 852 18.34 -10.30 2.72
N VAL A 853 18.56 -9.32 3.58
CA VAL A 853 19.81 -8.55 3.70
C VAL A 853 20.48 -8.92 5.02
N PRO A 854 21.62 -9.63 5.00
CA PRO A 854 22.35 -9.95 6.22
C PRO A 854 23.00 -8.70 6.83
N TRP A 855 23.36 -8.76 8.12
CA TRP A 855 24.03 -7.65 8.81
C TRP A 855 25.47 -7.50 8.32
N GLN A 856 25.94 -6.25 8.23
CA GLN A 856 27.30 -5.89 7.81
C GLN A 856 27.95 -4.92 8.85
N PRO A 857 29.20 -5.17 9.32
CA PRO A 857 29.86 -4.40 10.38
C PRO A 857 30.08 -2.92 10.08
N LYS A 858 30.35 -2.60 8.81
CA LYS A 858 30.42 -1.29 8.15
C LYS A 858 31.21 -1.52 6.86
N MET A 859 30.83 -0.87 5.75
CA MET A 859 31.62 -0.87 4.52
C MET A 859 33.05 -0.45 4.84
N GLY A 860 34.02 -1.31 4.50
CA GLY A 860 35.43 -0.97 4.53
C GLY A 860 35.72 0.31 3.73
N ASN A 861 36.91 0.88 3.88
CA ASN A 861 37.38 1.80 2.84
C ASN A 861 37.55 0.90 1.60
N ASN A 862 36.61 0.93 0.65
CA ASN A 862 36.75 0.25 -0.64
C ASN A 862 38.02 0.80 -1.30
N SER A 863 39.18 0.20 -1.00
CA SER A 863 40.28 0.24 -1.92
C SER A 863 39.76 -0.54 -3.12
N VAL A 864 39.43 0.20 -4.17
CA VAL A 864 39.21 -0.33 -5.51
C VAL A 864 40.28 -1.39 -5.73
N ASP A 865 39.91 -2.66 -5.57
CA ASP A 865 40.80 -3.74 -5.92
C ASP A 865 40.47 -4.08 -7.38
N GLU A 866 41.48 -3.92 -8.24
CA GLU A 866 41.41 -4.34 -9.64
C GLU A 866 41.12 -5.85 -9.74
N TRP A 867 41.35 -6.58 -8.64
CA TRP A 867 41.06 -7.99 -8.42
C TRP A 867 39.56 -8.35 -8.54
N HIS A 868 38.66 -7.58 -7.92
CA HIS A 868 37.21 -7.86 -7.85
C HIS A 868 36.43 -7.35 -9.06
N ASN A 869 36.85 -6.21 -9.61
CA ASN A 869 36.08 -5.49 -10.63
C ASN A 869 36.26 -6.05 -12.05
N GLY A 870 37.38 -6.74 -12.30
CA GLY A 870 37.84 -7.02 -13.67
C GLY A 870 38.03 -5.74 -14.48
N TYR A 871 38.64 -5.83 -15.66
CA TYR A 871 38.70 -4.68 -16.56
C TYR A 871 37.28 -4.39 -17.05
N ASN A 872 36.73 -3.23 -16.67
CA ASN A 872 35.33 -2.86 -16.86
C ASN A 872 35.08 -2.36 -18.31
N GLU A 873 35.46 -3.15 -19.30
CA GLU A 873 35.15 -2.87 -20.71
C GLU A 873 33.82 -3.53 -21.11
N GLY A 874 32.69 -2.96 -20.68
CA GLY A 874 31.44 -3.17 -21.44
C GLY A 874 30.11 -3.26 -20.71
N LEU A 875 30.04 -3.22 -19.38
CA LEU A 875 28.75 -3.42 -18.68
C LEU A 875 27.99 -2.14 -18.31
N ASP A 876 28.58 -0.96 -18.42
CA ASP A 876 27.88 0.31 -18.19
C ASP A 876 28.03 1.24 -19.40
N LYS A 877 27.17 1.06 -20.42
CA LYS A 877 27.01 2.07 -21.48
C LYS A 877 26.03 3.19 -21.12
N GLU A 878 25.31 3.09 -20.01
CA GLU A 878 24.45 4.18 -19.52
C GLU A 878 25.13 5.08 -18.48
N ASP A 879 26.16 4.62 -17.75
CA ASP A 879 26.85 5.41 -16.72
C ASP A 879 28.17 6.09 -17.16
N LEU A 880 28.63 5.89 -18.40
CA LEU A 880 29.86 6.49 -18.94
C LEU A 880 29.73 7.94 -19.44
N ASN A 881 28.62 8.62 -19.18
CA ASN A 881 28.47 10.05 -19.52
C ASN A 881 28.89 11.00 -18.39
N ASN A 882 29.55 10.55 -17.31
CA ASN A 882 29.80 11.44 -16.18
C ASN A 882 31.12 11.26 -15.39
N LYS A 883 32.20 10.78 -16.00
CA LYS A 883 33.54 10.92 -15.41
C LYS A 883 34.61 11.18 -16.48
N ASP A 884 35.02 12.44 -16.58
CA ASP A 884 36.31 12.82 -17.15
C ASP A 884 37.44 12.25 -16.27
N LEU A 885 37.98 11.09 -16.65
CA LEU A 885 39.31 10.67 -16.21
C LEU A 885 40.28 11.00 -17.36
N ASN A 886 41.10 12.02 -17.14
CA ASN A 886 42.15 12.41 -18.09
C ASN A 886 43.33 11.44 -18.01
N ASP A 887 43.86 11.05 -19.16
CA ASP A 887 45.04 10.20 -19.41
C ASP A 887 46.39 10.73 -18.85
N LYS A 888 46.39 11.58 -17.81
CA LYS A 888 47.61 12.10 -17.16
C LYS A 888 47.94 11.47 -15.82
N ASP A 889 47.10 10.60 -15.26
CA ASP A 889 47.40 9.93 -14.00
C ASP A 889 48.19 8.62 -14.16
N ILE A 890 48.35 8.11 -15.39
CA ILE A 890 49.11 6.88 -15.68
C ILE A 890 50.63 7.09 -15.68
N GLU A 891 51.13 8.33 -15.81
CA GLU A 891 52.59 8.60 -15.80
C GLU A 891 53.16 8.98 -14.42
N SER A 892 52.35 9.07 -13.36
CA SER A 892 52.85 9.48 -12.03
C SER A 892 53.23 8.34 -11.07
N LYS A 893 52.89 7.09 -11.40
CA LYS A 893 53.31 5.90 -10.64
C LYS A 893 54.41 5.16 -11.39
N GLY A 894 55.65 5.58 -11.18
CA GLY A 894 56.84 4.98 -11.78
C GLY A 894 56.95 3.48 -11.53
N ILE A 895 56.56 2.69 -12.53
CA ILE A 895 56.91 1.28 -12.66
C ILE A 895 57.80 1.19 -13.90
N SER A 896 59.11 1.29 -13.66
CA SER A 896 60.13 1.01 -14.67
C SER A 896 60.05 -0.46 -15.06
N GLY A 897 59.85 -0.73 -16.36
CA GLY A 897 59.96 -2.05 -16.92
C GLY A 897 61.33 -2.69 -16.64
N ASN A 898 61.30 -3.97 -16.30
CA ASN A 898 62.40 -4.89 -16.59
C ASN A 898 61.79 -6.25 -16.94
N VAL A 899 61.78 -6.49 -18.24
CA VAL A 899 61.50 -7.78 -18.88
C VAL A 899 62.67 -8.73 -18.57
N LEU A 900 62.37 -9.85 -17.92
CA LEU A 900 63.10 -11.12 -18.04
C LEU A 900 62.04 -12.08 -18.60
N ASN A 901 61.97 -12.36 -19.90
CA ASN A 901 62.84 -13.27 -20.64
C ASN A 901 63.32 -14.44 -19.79
N ASP A 902 62.55 -15.53 -19.84
CA ASP A 902 62.91 -16.96 -19.77
C ASP A 902 61.56 -17.70 -19.75
N GLY A 903 61.07 -18.33 -20.82
CA GLY A 903 61.69 -19.43 -21.54
C GLY A 903 60.80 -20.67 -21.39
N PHE A 904 59.62 -20.70 -22.02
CA PHE A 904 58.93 -21.94 -22.38
C PHE A 904 58.30 -21.80 -23.78
N SER A 905 58.74 -22.69 -24.65
CA SER A 905 58.49 -22.70 -26.09
C SER A 905 57.06 -23.00 -26.46
N GLU A 906 56.53 -22.17 -27.36
CA GLU A 906 55.41 -22.45 -28.26
C GLU A 906 55.62 -23.76 -29.03
N THR A 907 54.60 -24.62 -29.09
CA THR A 907 54.28 -25.34 -30.33
C THR A 907 52.79 -25.67 -30.38
N ARG A 908 52.18 -25.25 -31.51
CA ARG A 908 50.84 -25.56 -32.03
C ARG A 908 49.64 -24.95 -31.30
N ASP A 909 49.17 -23.82 -31.81
CA ASP A 909 47.79 -23.67 -32.34
C ASP A 909 47.52 -22.21 -32.80
N ASN A 910 48.30 -21.72 -33.76
CA ASN A 910 48.21 -20.34 -34.25
C ASN A 910 48.02 -20.22 -35.78
N GLU A 911 47.32 -21.17 -36.41
CA GLU A 911 47.08 -21.15 -37.87
C GLU A 911 45.61 -21.04 -38.31
N ILE A 912 44.65 -20.71 -37.41
CA ILE A 912 43.22 -20.65 -37.80
C ILE A 912 42.55 -19.27 -37.66
N LEU A 913 43.20 -18.24 -37.11
CA LEU A 913 42.54 -16.94 -36.84
C LEU A 913 43.07 -15.73 -37.63
N LYS A 914 43.69 -15.95 -38.80
CA LYS A 914 44.27 -14.87 -39.60
C LYS A 914 43.48 -14.42 -40.84
N ASP A 915 42.25 -14.89 -41.02
CA ASP A 915 41.54 -14.72 -42.32
C ASP A 915 40.22 -13.95 -42.29
N ARG A 916 39.85 -13.19 -41.23
CA ARG A 916 38.55 -12.47 -41.21
C ARG A 916 38.51 -11.06 -40.59
N LEU A 917 39.59 -10.28 -40.62
CA LEU A 917 39.54 -8.87 -40.20
C LEU A 917 40.30 -7.92 -41.15
N ASP A 918 40.11 -8.10 -42.45
CA ASP A 918 40.39 -7.07 -43.46
C ASP A 918 39.10 -6.76 -44.23
N ASP A 919 38.26 -5.90 -43.65
CA ASP A 919 37.34 -5.02 -44.39
C ASP A 919 36.54 -4.17 -43.38
N ARG A 920 37.07 -2.97 -43.05
CA ARG A 920 36.38 -1.67 -43.21
C ARG A 920 36.93 -0.57 -42.30
N MET A 921 37.29 0.53 -42.98
CA MET A 921 37.26 1.94 -42.56
C MET A 921 38.39 2.48 -41.68
N ASP A 922 39.42 2.92 -42.40
CA ASP A 922 40.22 4.12 -42.12
C ASP A 922 39.42 5.36 -42.57
N VAL A 923 39.24 6.39 -41.72
CA VAL A 923 39.44 7.84 -42.02
C VAL A 923 39.39 8.69 -40.71
N GLY A 924 40.56 9.18 -40.29
CA GLY A 924 40.92 10.59 -40.03
C GLY A 924 40.04 11.54 -39.20
N ASN A 925 40.63 12.03 -38.09
CA ASN A 925 40.86 13.45 -37.71
C ASN A 925 40.59 13.75 -36.21
N LYS A 926 41.69 13.86 -35.45
CA LYS A 926 41.75 14.46 -34.11
C LYS A 926 41.49 15.97 -34.17
N VAL A 927 40.73 16.49 -33.22
CA VAL A 927 40.75 17.90 -32.82
C VAL A 927 40.97 17.95 -31.31
N GLU A 928 42.08 18.55 -30.89
CA GLU A 928 42.46 18.84 -29.51
C GLU A 928 41.94 20.24 -29.14
N LEU A 929 41.33 20.38 -27.96
CA LEU A 929 40.97 21.67 -27.37
C LEU A 929 41.37 21.66 -25.89
N ASP A 930 42.50 22.28 -25.60
CA ASP A 930 42.88 22.72 -24.26
C ASP A 930 42.05 23.96 -23.88
N ILE A 931 41.58 24.06 -22.62
CA ILE A 931 41.89 25.17 -21.68
C ILE A 931 41.02 25.14 -20.39
N VAL A 932 41.75 25.02 -19.28
CA VAL A 932 41.74 25.79 -18.01
C VAL A 932 40.43 25.98 -17.20
N ARG A 933 40.52 25.49 -15.97
CA ARG A 933 39.55 25.54 -14.87
C ARG A 933 39.77 26.77 -13.98
N ILE A 934 38.79 27.67 -13.82
CA ILE A 934 38.69 28.59 -12.66
C ILE A 934 37.22 28.76 -12.26
N GLY A 935 36.94 28.61 -10.96
CA GLY A 935 35.59 28.57 -10.39
C GLY A 935 34.93 29.92 -10.08
N VAL A 936 33.65 29.79 -9.72
CA VAL A 936 32.74 30.75 -9.05
C VAL A 936 32.21 31.92 -9.89
N VAL A 937 31.14 31.61 -10.65
CA VAL A 937 30.04 32.46 -11.17
C VAL A 937 30.39 33.78 -11.88
N LYS A 938 30.32 33.76 -13.22
CA LYS A 938 29.77 34.82 -14.09
C LYS A 938 29.44 34.24 -15.47
N PHE A 939 28.28 34.58 -16.03
CA PHE A 939 27.95 34.30 -17.44
C PHE A 939 28.53 35.40 -18.31
N ASP A 940 29.27 35.03 -19.37
CA ASP A 940 29.52 35.88 -20.53
C ASP A 940 29.36 35.00 -21.79
N ILE A 941 28.57 35.52 -22.73
CA ILE A 941 28.19 34.86 -23.99
C ILE A 941 29.41 34.82 -24.91
N VAL A 942 29.74 33.65 -25.45
CA VAL A 942 30.78 33.51 -26.49
C VAL A 942 30.11 33.20 -27.82
N GLU A 943 30.33 34.13 -28.75
CA GLU A 943 29.94 34.11 -30.16
C GLU A 943 30.60 32.90 -30.88
N ILE A 944 29.81 32.08 -31.57
CA ILE A 944 30.32 31.01 -32.43
C ILE A 944 30.50 31.61 -33.83
N ASP A 945 31.76 31.79 -34.24
CA ASP A 945 32.09 32.15 -35.62
C ASP A 945 32.16 30.87 -36.47
N VAL A 946 31.11 30.62 -37.26
CA VAL A 946 31.01 29.45 -38.15
C VAL A 946 31.72 29.77 -39.45
N LYS A 947 32.95 29.30 -39.62
CA LYS A 947 33.61 29.28 -40.93
C LYS A 947 33.26 28.03 -41.71
N ASP A 948 32.42 28.24 -42.72
CA ASP A 948 32.30 27.46 -43.95
C ASP A 948 32.15 25.94 -43.79
N SER A 949 30.95 25.49 -43.46
CA SER A 949 30.23 24.54 -44.32
C SER A 949 28.79 24.38 -43.85
N VAL A 950 27.88 24.52 -44.82
CA VAL A 950 26.43 24.47 -44.66
C VAL A 950 25.99 23.09 -44.20
N VAL A 951 25.42 23.00 -43.00
CA VAL A 951 24.37 22.04 -42.68
C VAL A 951 23.23 22.80 -42.00
N GLU A 952 22.15 23.00 -42.74
CA GLU A 952 20.87 23.47 -42.21
C GLU A 952 20.29 22.43 -41.24
N GLY A 953 19.79 22.88 -40.09
CA GLY A 953 18.82 22.09 -39.30
C GLY A 953 19.15 21.76 -37.85
N ILE A 954 19.98 22.53 -37.13
CA ILE A 954 20.08 22.37 -35.67
C ILE A 954 19.17 23.39 -34.98
N GLN A 955 18.07 22.91 -34.39
CA GLN A 955 17.35 23.61 -33.31
C GLN A 955 18.11 23.35 -32.00
N LEU A 956 18.62 24.41 -31.37
CA LEU A 956 19.12 24.35 -29.99
C LEU A 956 17.96 24.68 -29.05
N GLU A 957 17.43 23.68 -28.35
CA GLU A 957 16.54 23.87 -27.21
C GLU A 957 17.38 23.76 -25.92
N MET A 958 17.59 24.87 -25.23
CA MET A 958 18.23 24.86 -23.90
C MET A 958 17.16 24.70 -22.82
N ARG A 959 17.18 23.58 -22.10
CA ARG A 959 16.44 23.41 -20.84
C ARG A 959 17.41 23.39 -19.67
N LEU A 960 17.33 24.41 -18.81
CA LEU A 960 18.06 24.45 -17.55
C LEU A 960 17.24 23.75 -16.45
N TRP A 961 17.86 22.76 -15.78
CA TRP A 961 17.35 22.18 -14.54
C TRP A 961 18.33 22.46 -13.42
N LEU A 962 17.86 23.12 -12.35
CA LEU A 962 18.64 23.48 -11.17
C LEU A 962 18.07 22.75 -9.94
N ARG A 963 18.93 22.01 -9.23
CA ARG A 963 18.59 21.41 -7.92
C ARG A 963 19.25 22.25 -6.81
N THR A 964 18.45 22.98 -6.03
CA THR A 964 18.93 23.69 -4.82
C THR A 964 17.80 23.77 -3.78
N GLN A 965 18.17 23.68 -2.49
CA GLN A 965 17.26 23.61 -1.33
C GLN A 965 16.83 24.97 -0.74
N LYS A 966 17.15 26.14 -1.32
CA LYS A 966 16.70 27.46 -0.80
C LYS A 966 16.37 28.48 -1.90
N VAL A 967 15.11 28.97 -1.92
CA VAL A 967 14.50 29.69 -3.05
C VAL A 967 14.44 31.23 -2.93
N GLU A 968 14.74 31.86 -1.79
CA GLU A 968 14.29 33.26 -1.57
C GLU A 968 15.26 34.42 -1.90
N SER A 969 16.39 34.24 -2.58
CA SER A 969 17.29 35.40 -2.88
C SER A 969 17.64 35.68 -4.34
N MET A 970 17.02 35.01 -5.32
CA MET A 970 17.39 35.15 -6.74
C MET A 970 16.40 35.90 -7.63
N THR A 971 15.33 36.49 -7.10
CA THR A 971 14.31 37.20 -7.90
C THR A 971 14.71 38.64 -8.31
N GLN A 972 15.96 39.06 -8.13
CA GLN A 972 16.43 40.41 -8.49
C GLN A 972 17.48 40.47 -9.62
N LYS A 973 17.85 39.34 -10.24
CA LYS A 973 18.87 39.30 -11.32
C LYS A 973 18.46 38.48 -12.55
N LEU A 974 17.18 38.50 -12.91
CA LEU A 974 16.65 37.84 -14.11
C LEU A 974 15.74 38.78 -14.94
N ASN A 975 16.07 40.08 -14.95
CA ASN A 975 15.62 41.05 -15.97
C ASN A 975 16.82 41.49 -16.81
#